data_AF-A0A0D8BKF2-F1
#
_entry.id   AF-A0A0D8BKF2-F1
#
_cell.length_a   1.000
_cell.length_b   1.000
_cell.length_c   1.000
_cell.angle_alpha   90.00
_cell.angle_beta   90.00
_cell.angle_gamma   90.00
#
_symmetry.space_group_name_H-M   'P 1'
#
loop_
_entity.id
_entity.type
_entity.pdbx_description
1 polymer ?
#
loop_
_entity_poly.entity_id
_entity_poly.type
_entity_poly.pdbx_seq_one_letter_code
_entity_poly.pdbx_strand_id
1 'polypeptide(L)'
;MSYQLGIDVGSANTIVAVTDGGWPRVLELGGQRRLPSVVFAPPGGGLQFARAAARRAQADPARSATDLLRRLGDGGPILLGGAAYSREGLLGRLVAHLVGLAVDQLGGLPDQVVVTFPTFWSPGRRETFTDAITQLSGLELPVVALPAADAMGTLLARSSVTQTVDLVGWYDLGAGFLDAAVLSFSPFGFQLVGAPAGLRHGAGLDLDELLVDRVLAVAGIAPAHLDRADAATRVALARLRREAAQAKEVLAEEDEVDLAVELPGIDASVTLTRGELETLAGPTVDDTVETFRRALRSVPADPADLSRILMSGGVAHLPLVARRLRAAFPEIGRIEHRADADVAMGAALIAADLADRSARAGGAVFGAVGAAGAGAIEEPYDVTAVIRPPDASSLTSLPPFLSGGGTPPPGAGAGGAAGEGGAAVAAGSSDGGTPGPYGAAGGSPGFGEATVLTPDAGRGHGAAGLPGGGGGGALGQPGAAPGAYAAAASADETGLLPADAAGAPVGAAADAGGSHRATQGGGGGIFGSRRVMVAAAIIAVLFVAIGTTAGVVLTGRDSGSGGDSVAAVGGAFPTTDPIPPSSSPTSEPPAATNLVRVAGSSEVAPITETAYNEFRQTQRNVTVNIEATSTEDGFAALCSGKAELADASFELTPGIVKDPGCAKQVVGFEVAHHTLPIVVNPQNTWLHCLSLKQVKQIWGADSSVTRWSQIDSSFPDEPIAFVGPPHDSVQAEVFNATISDASDRSRAYRQVDLSGVANDVAGDRSAIGFLDYPTYETFGARLRGVEINNGEGCVAPTAVAVGTGLYLPLCKPLFVYARTDALRRPATAAFLRYFLENGRKIAFDAHYVPRSDDTVGENVARLEKLTTGVGPVPA
;
A
#
# COMPACT_ATOMS: atom_id res chain seq x y z
N MET A 1 -11.51 27.14 7.41
CA MET A 1 -10.26 26.40 7.71
C MET A 1 -10.13 25.37 6.61
N SER A 2 -8.93 25.09 6.12
CA SER A 2 -8.70 23.96 5.20
C SER A 2 -8.96 22.65 5.94
N TYR A 3 -9.74 21.75 5.36
CA TYR A 3 -9.99 20.42 5.92
C TYR A 3 -10.34 19.43 4.81
N GLN A 4 -10.05 18.16 5.07
CA GLN A 4 -10.25 17.08 4.10
C GLN A 4 -11.04 15.94 4.75
N LEU A 5 -11.88 15.27 3.96
CA LEU A 5 -12.79 14.23 4.43
C LEU A 5 -12.43 12.86 3.84
N GLY A 6 -12.41 11.85 4.69
CA GLY A 6 -12.46 10.44 4.31
C GLY A 6 -13.84 9.87 4.63
N ILE A 7 -14.46 9.18 3.68
CA ILE A 7 -15.78 8.58 3.86
C ILE A 7 -15.70 7.09 3.55
N ASP A 8 -15.98 6.26 4.54
CA ASP A 8 -16.14 4.81 4.36
C ASP A 8 -17.62 4.44 4.26
N VAL A 9 -18.07 4.08 3.05
CA VAL A 9 -19.48 3.80 2.75
C VAL A 9 -19.75 2.30 2.79
N GLY A 10 -19.92 1.75 4.00
CA GLY A 10 -20.31 0.36 4.18
C GLY A 10 -21.78 0.06 3.86
N SER A 11 -22.12 -1.22 3.65
CA SER A 11 -23.47 -1.67 3.28
C SER A 11 -24.55 -1.41 4.35
N ALA A 12 -24.17 -1.39 5.63
CA ALA A 12 -25.09 -1.14 6.76
C ALA A 12 -24.80 0.15 7.52
N ASN A 13 -23.53 0.54 7.63
CA ASN A 13 -23.09 1.77 8.28
C ASN A 13 -22.07 2.49 7.41
N THR A 14 -22.06 3.82 7.48
CA THR A 14 -21.09 4.72 6.88
C THR A 14 -20.36 5.48 7.98
N ILE A 15 -19.05 5.69 7.83
CA ILE A 15 -18.23 6.47 8.77
C ILE A 15 -17.59 7.63 8.00
N VAL A 16 -17.61 8.82 8.60
CA VAL A 16 -16.91 10.01 8.08
C VAL A 16 -15.77 10.34 9.03
N ALA A 17 -14.57 10.53 8.50
CA ALA A 17 -13.42 11.06 9.20
C ALA A 17 -12.98 12.39 8.58
N VAL A 18 -12.29 13.19 9.38
CA VAL A 18 -11.77 14.51 9.00
C VAL A 18 -10.33 14.66 9.46
N THR A 19 -9.53 15.37 8.67
CA THR A 19 -8.25 15.96 9.09
C THR A 19 -8.18 17.42 8.62
N ASP A 20 -7.39 18.21 9.34
CA ASP A 20 -7.05 19.61 9.12
C ASP A 20 -5.51 19.79 8.98
N GLY A 21 -4.83 18.73 8.53
CA GLY A 21 -3.37 18.59 8.51
C GLY A 21 -2.80 17.83 9.70
N GLY A 22 -3.62 17.56 10.73
CA GLY A 22 -3.26 16.71 11.87
C GLY A 22 -3.54 15.21 11.67
N TRP A 23 -3.46 14.45 12.76
CA TRP A 23 -3.92 13.06 12.79
C TRP A 23 -5.44 13.00 12.54
N PRO A 24 -5.94 12.11 11.65
CA PRO A 24 -7.36 12.02 11.35
C PRO A 24 -8.19 11.66 12.58
N ARG A 25 -9.45 12.09 12.58
CA ARG A 25 -10.43 11.72 13.61
C ARG A 25 -11.80 11.46 12.98
N VAL A 26 -12.58 10.58 13.59
CA VAL A 26 -13.99 10.40 13.22
C VAL A 26 -14.75 11.72 13.44
N LEU A 27 -15.54 12.10 12.44
CA LEU A 27 -16.45 13.24 12.51
C LEU A 27 -17.82 12.74 12.96
N GLU A 28 -18.22 13.13 14.17
CA GLU A 28 -19.53 12.78 14.71
C GLU A 28 -20.61 13.68 14.10
N LEU A 29 -21.38 13.13 13.16
CA LEU A 29 -22.45 13.84 12.45
C LEU A 29 -23.81 13.48 13.05
N GLY A 30 -24.65 14.48 13.38
CA GLY A 30 -25.98 14.24 13.96
C GLY A 30 -25.97 13.47 15.29
N GLY A 31 -24.86 13.54 16.04
CA GLY A 31 -24.62 12.80 17.28
C GLY A 31 -24.34 11.31 17.07
N GLN A 32 -23.76 10.92 15.92
CA GLN A 32 -23.39 9.54 15.62
C GLN A 32 -22.02 9.45 14.92
N ARG A 33 -21.20 8.49 15.35
CA ARG A 33 -19.91 8.13 14.72
C ARG A 33 -20.06 7.09 13.60
N ARG A 34 -21.04 6.19 13.75
CA ARG A 34 -21.51 5.25 12.72
C ARG A 34 -22.90 5.69 12.27
N LEU A 35 -23.03 6.06 11.01
CA LEU A 35 -24.26 6.56 10.40
C LEU A 35 -24.94 5.41 9.63
N PRO A 36 -26.23 5.12 9.82
CA PRO A 36 -26.88 4.04 9.08
C PRO A 36 -26.86 4.28 7.56
N SER A 37 -26.45 3.29 6.77
CA SER A 37 -26.45 3.36 5.29
C SER A 37 -27.86 3.15 4.73
N VAL A 38 -28.78 4.04 5.11
CA VAL A 38 -30.22 3.96 4.84
C VAL A 38 -30.67 5.21 4.10
N VAL A 39 -31.47 5.03 3.06
CA VAL A 39 -32.18 6.10 2.35
C VAL A 39 -33.69 5.94 2.54
N PHE A 40 -34.43 7.03 2.65
CA PHE A 40 -35.89 7.04 2.76
C PHE A 40 -36.49 8.12 1.85
N ALA A 41 -37.55 7.78 1.11
CA ALA A 41 -38.26 8.67 0.19
C ALA A 41 -39.65 9.07 0.74
N PRO A 42 -39.81 10.23 1.40
CA PRO A 42 -41.08 10.64 1.99
C PRO A 42 -42.21 10.81 0.96
N PRO A 43 -43.49 10.66 1.36
CA PRO A 43 -44.63 10.92 0.47
C PRO A 43 -44.65 12.34 -0.13
N GLY A 44 -44.13 13.33 0.61
CA GLY A 44 -44.01 14.72 0.15
C GLY A 44 -42.82 15.01 -0.77
N GLY A 45 -42.09 13.98 -1.22
CA GLY A 45 -40.89 14.13 -2.05
C GLY A 45 -39.61 14.38 -1.25
N GLY A 46 -38.52 14.59 -2.01
CA GLY A 46 -37.15 14.63 -1.49
C GLY A 46 -36.62 13.25 -1.09
N LEU A 47 -35.37 13.23 -0.61
CA LEU A 47 -34.74 12.06 -0.01
C LEU A 47 -34.24 12.42 1.38
N GLN A 48 -34.24 11.44 2.27
CA GLN A 48 -33.65 11.51 3.59
C GLN A 48 -32.64 10.38 3.74
N PHE A 49 -31.62 10.59 4.57
CA PHE A 49 -30.48 9.70 4.73
C PHE A 49 -30.17 9.45 6.22
N ALA A 50 -29.25 8.54 6.48
CA ALA A 50 -28.67 8.29 7.80
C ALA A 50 -29.73 8.13 8.90
N ARG A 51 -29.50 8.75 10.07
CA ARG A 51 -30.38 8.67 11.25
C ARG A 51 -31.83 9.09 10.98
N ALA A 52 -32.05 10.05 10.07
CA ALA A 52 -33.38 10.52 9.73
C ALA A 52 -34.15 9.48 8.91
N ALA A 53 -33.50 8.89 7.89
CA ALA A 53 -34.04 7.78 7.12
C ALA A 53 -34.30 6.55 7.98
N ALA A 54 -33.32 6.13 8.76
CA ALA A 54 -33.40 4.94 9.61
C ALA A 54 -34.59 5.00 10.58
N ARG A 55 -34.92 6.17 11.15
CA ARG A 55 -36.12 6.34 12.00
C ARG A 55 -37.43 6.20 11.20
N ARG A 56 -37.52 6.78 10.00
CA ARG A 56 -38.76 6.70 9.19
C ARG A 56 -38.97 5.35 8.53
N ALA A 57 -37.88 4.66 8.16
CA ALA A 57 -37.90 3.28 7.67
C ALA A 57 -38.52 2.29 8.67
N GLN A 58 -38.55 2.60 9.97
CA GLN A 58 -39.24 1.77 10.97
C GLN A 58 -40.77 1.79 10.80
N ALA A 59 -41.33 2.91 10.35
CA ALA A 59 -42.77 3.10 10.18
C ALA A 59 -43.26 2.78 8.76
N ASP A 60 -42.43 3.02 7.74
CA ASP A 60 -42.73 2.65 6.34
C ASP A 60 -41.48 2.07 5.63
N PRO A 61 -41.18 0.77 5.83
CA PRO A 61 -40.03 0.12 5.20
C PRO A 61 -40.08 0.15 3.66
N ALA A 62 -41.28 0.18 3.05
CA ALA A 62 -41.46 0.17 1.60
C ALA A 62 -41.04 1.49 0.93
N ARG A 63 -40.73 2.52 1.72
CA ARG A 63 -40.13 3.79 1.28
C ARG A 63 -38.63 3.88 1.53
N SER A 64 -37.98 2.79 1.96
CA SER A 64 -36.56 2.77 2.31
C SER A 64 -35.70 1.85 1.45
N ALA A 65 -34.43 2.23 1.28
CA ALA A 65 -33.38 1.38 0.75
C ALA A 65 -32.23 1.25 1.76
N THR A 66 -31.64 0.06 1.78
CA THR A 66 -30.42 -0.31 2.50
C THR A 66 -29.49 -1.07 1.54
N ASP A 67 -28.26 -1.38 1.94
CA ASP A 67 -27.35 -2.25 1.16
C ASP A 67 -27.10 -1.76 -0.28
N LEU A 68 -26.97 -0.43 -0.43
CA LEU A 68 -26.74 0.21 -1.74
C LEU A 68 -25.39 -0.22 -2.36
N LEU A 69 -24.36 -0.38 -1.54
CA LEU A 69 -22.99 -0.64 -2.01
C LEU A 69 -22.84 -2.02 -2.65
N ARG A 70 -23.32 -3.09 -1.99
CA ARG A 70 -23.20 -4.47 -2.50
C ARG A 70 -23.86 -4.65 -3.86
N ARG A 71 -25.00 -3.96 -4.02
CA ARG A 71 -25.91 -4.00 -5.18
C ARG A 71 -25.57 -2.99 -6.28
N LEU A 72 -24.49 -2.23 -6.15
CA LEU A 72 -24.10 -1.23 -7.14
C LEU A 72 -23.78 -1.89 -8.49
N GLY A 73 -24.31 -1.34 -9.59
CA GLY A 73 -24.22 -1.96 -10.92
C GLY A 73 -25.13 -3.20 -11.11
N ASP A 74 -25.97 -3.58 -10.14
CA ASP A 74 -27.08 -4.50 -10.39
C ASP A 74 -28.11 -3.81 -11.31
N GLY A 75 -28.69 -4.56 -12.25
CA GLY A 75 -29.69 -4.01 -13.18
C GLY A 75 -31.02 -3.60 -12.55
N GLY A 76 -31.72 -2.66 -13.23
CA GLY A 76 -33.08 -2.22 -12.91
C GLY A 76 -33.19 -1.29 -11.69
N PRO A 77 -34.24 -0.45 -11.60
CA PRO A 77 -34.36 0.55 -10.53
C PRO A 77 -34.68 -0.07 -9.16
N ILE A 78 -34.38 0.68 -8.09
CA ILE A 78 -35.00 0.47 -6.78
C ILE A 78 -36.32 1.23 -6.73
N LEU A 79 -37.39 0.58 -6.26
CA LEU A 79 -38.69 1.22 -6.02
C LEU A 79 -38.80 1.67 -4.56
N LEU A 80 -38.95 2.97 -4.34
CA LEU A 80 -39.18 3.57 -3.03
C LEU A 80 -40.57 4.22 -3.01
N GLY A 81 -41.52 3.62 -2.29
CA GLY A 81 -42.90 4.11 -2.25
C GLY A 81 -43.60 4.18 -3.61
N GLY A 82 -43.19 3.34 -4.57
CA GLY A 82 -43.67 3.30 -5.95
C GLY A 82 -42.88 4.14 -6.96
N ALA A 83 -41.99 5.03 -6.51
CA ALA A 83 -41.11 5.80 -7.39
C ALA A 83 -39.80 5.05 -7.69
N ALA A 84 -39.32 5.12 -8.93
CA ALA A 84 -38.11 4.44 -9.38
C ALA A 84 -36.86 5.33 -9.23
N TYR A 85 -35.78 4.74 -8.69
CA TYR A 85 -34.48 5.40 -8.48
C TYR A 85 -33.34 4.48 -8.96
N SER A 86 -32.25 5.07 -9.50
CA SER A 86 -30.99 4.36 -9.74
C SER A 86 -30.21 4.17 -8.43
N ARG A 87 -29.38 3.13 -8.33
CA ARG A 87 -28.59 2.85 -7.11
C ARG A 87 -27.45 3.84 -6.97
N GLU A 88 -26.85 4.13 -8.10
CA GLU A 88 -25.76 5.06 -8.37
C GLU A 88 -26.21 6.48 -7.95
N GLY A 89 -27.42 6.89 -8.34
CA GLY A 89 -28.00 8.16 -7.93
C GLY A 89 -28.33 8.25 -6.43
N LEU A 90 -28.82 7.16 -5.81
CA LEU A 90 -29.05 7.13 -4.36
C LEU A 90 -27.73 7.18 -3.57
N LEU A 91 -26.69 6.52 -4.06
CA LEU A 91 -25.34 6.52 -3.48
C LEU A 91 -24.67 7.90 -3.59
N GLY A 92 -24.68 8.50 -4.78
CA GLY A 92 -24.16 9.87 -4.98
C GLY A 92 -24.84 10.90 -4.09
N ARG A 93 -26.17 10.80 -3.95
CA ARG A 93 -26.93 11.68 -3.03
C ARG A 93 -26.67 11.40 -1.55
N LEU A 94 -26.36 10.16 -1.16
CA LEU A 94 -25.89 9.85 0.19
C LEU A 94 -24.54 10.53 0.48
N VAL A 95 -23.56 10.40 -0.43
CA VAL A 95 -22.26 11.07 -0.29
C VAL A 95 -22.41 12.59 -0.23
N ALA A 96 -23.20 13.18 -1.14
CA ALA A 96 -23.49 14.61 -1.12
C ALA A 96 -24.15 15.09 0.19
N HIS A 97 -25.07 14.28 0.76
CA HIS A 97 -25.67 14.58 2.05
C HIS A 97 -24.67 14.54 3.21
N LEU A 98 -23.75 13.55 3.22
CA LEU A 98 -22.72 13.42 4.24
C LEU A 98 -21.72 14.58 4.21
N VAL A 99 -21.31 15.00 3.00
CA VAL A 99 -20.49 16.20 2.80
C VAL A 99 -21.24 17.44 3.26
N GLY A 100 -22.53 17.59 2.92
CA GLY A 100 -23.37 18.69 3.40
C GLY A 100 -23.45 18.78 4.93
N LEU A 101 -23.64 17.65 5.62
CA LEU A 101 -23.61 17.61 7.09
C LEU A 101 -22.24 18.01 7.67
N ALA A 102 -21.14 17.66 7.01
CA ALA A 102 -19.80 18.09 7.43
C ALA A 102 -19.59 19.60 7.19
N VAL A 103 -20.08 20.14 6.08
CA VAL A 103 -20.07 21.59 5.76
C VAL A 103 -20.88 22.39 6.78
N ASP A 104 -22.09 21.93 7.12
CA ASP A 104 -22.95 22.56 8.14
C ASP A 104 -22.29 22.59 9.53
N GLN A 105 -21.46 21.59 9.84
CA GLN A 105 -20.83 21.42 11.16
C GLN A 105 -19.44 22.06 11.29
N LEU A 106 -18.64 22.09 10.21
CA LEU A 106 -17.26 22.59 10.23
C LEU A 106 -17.10 23.96 9.58
N GLY A 107 -18.01 24.34 8.68
CA GLY A 107 -18.04 25.61 7.96
C GLY A 107 -17.08 25.67 6.76
N GLY A 108 -17.62 26.09 5.62
CA GLY A 108 -16.90 26.06 4.33
C GLY A 108 -16.94 24.69 3.66
N LEU A 109 -16.44 24.60 2.43
CA LEU A 109 -16.28 23.32 1.73
C LEU A 109 -14.98 22.64 2.14
N PRO A 110 -14.90 21.29 2.16
CA PRO A 110 -13.63 20.59 2.22
C PRO A 110 -12.79 20.83 0.97
N ASP A 111 -11.47 20.88 1.10
CA ASP A 111 -10.55 21.03 -0.04
C ASP A 111 -10.49 19.75 -0.90
N GLN A 112 -10.71 18.60 -0.25
CA GLN A 112 -10.73 17.28 -0.87
C GLN A 112 -11.66 16.34 -0.09
N VAL A 113 -12.40 15.49 -0.83
CA VAL A 113 -13.09 14.31 -0.31
C VAL A 113 -12.51 13.05 -0.95
N VAL A 114 -12.33 12.00 -0.15
CA VAL A 114 -12.01 10.64 -0.62
C VAL A 114 -13.09 9.69 -0.10
N VAL A 115 -13.58 8.81 -0.96
CA VAL A 115 -14.63 7.82 -0.63
C VAL A 115 -14.12 6.41 -0.97
N THR A 116 -14.19 5.49 -0.01
CA THR A 116 -13.69 4.12 -0.20
C THR A 116 -14.70 3.19 -0.87
N PHE A 117 -14.19 2.22 -1.61
CA PHE A 117 -14.92 1.07 -2.15
C PHE A 117 -14.18 -0.25 -1.88
N PRO A 118 -14.86 -1.41 -1.92
CA PRO A 118 -14.23 -2.71 -1.68
C PRO A 118 -13.16 -3.06 -2.73
N THR A 119 -11.97 -3.38 -2.26
CA THR A 119 -10.72 -3.58 -3.02
C THR A 119 -10.87 -4.64 -4.10
N PHE A 120 -11.54 -5.75 -3.79
CA PHE A 120 -11.80 -6.86 -4.72
C PHE A 120 -12.71 -6.53 -5.93
N TRP A 121 -13.30 -5.33 -6.01
CA TRP A 121 -14.21 -4.97 -7.10
C TRP A 121 -13.52 -4.93 -8.47
N SER A 122 -14.22 -5.36 -9.51
CA SER A 122 -13.76 -5.29 -10.90
C SER A 122 -13.73 -3.84 -11.43
N PRO A 123 -12.88 -3.52 -12.43
CA PRO A 123 -12.73 -2.16 -12.96
C PRO A 123 -14.04 -1.44 -13.28
N GLY A 124 -14.95 -2.05 -14.05
CA GLY A 124 -16.23 -1.44 -14.40
C GLY A 124 -17.16 -1.17 -13.20
N ARG A 125 -17.02 -1.89 -12.08
CA ARG A 125 -17.76 -1.56 -10.84
C ARG A 125 -17.09 -0.40 -10.08
N ARG A 126 -15.76 -0.27 -10.15
CA ARG A 126 -15.03 0.89 -9.63
C ARG A 126 -15.41 2.16 -10.41
N GLU A 127 -15.44 2.08 -11.74
CA GLU A 127 -15.92 3.12 -12.65
C GLU A 127 -17.36 3.56 -12.30
N THR A 128 -18.31 2.60 -12.23
CA THR A 128 -19.71 2.87 -11.81
C THR A 128 -19.80 3.56 -10.44
N PHE A 129 -18.89 3.24 -9.51
CA PHE A 129 -18.82 3.89 -8.20
C PHE A 129 -18.24 5.29 -8.27
N THR A 130 -17.18 5.49 -9.05
CA THR A 130 -16.59 6.81 -9.30
C THR A 130 -17.63 7.75 -9.91
N ASP A 131 -18.29 7.35 -11.01
CA ASP A 131 -19.38 8.10 -11.64
C ASP A 131 -20.49 8.50 -10.66
N ALA A 132 -20.87 7.56 -9.76
CA ALA A 132 -21.89 7.80 -8.76
C ALA A 132 -21.49 8.91 -7.78
N ILE A 133 -20.22 8.97 -7.35
CA ILE A 133 -19.75 9.95 -6.36
C ILE A 133 -19.22 11.26 -6.99
N THR A 134 -18.73 11.25 -8.23
CA THR A 134 -18.22 12.43 -8.93
C THR A 134 -19.33 13.13 -9.72
N GLN A 135 -20.06 12.40 -10.57
CA GLN A 135 -21.05 12.98 -11.49
C GLN A 135 -22.45 13.07 -10.87
N LEU A 136 -22.92 12.00 -10.21
CA LEU A 136 -24.31 11.92 -9.72
C LEU A 136 -24.53 12.53 -8.33
N SER A 137 -23.46 12.82 -7.59
CA SER A 137 -23.53 13.53 -6.30
C SER A 137 -23.98 14.98 -6.48
N GLY A 138 -23.50 15.65 -7.54
CA GLY A 138 -23.67 17.08 -7.78
C GLY A 138 -22.81 17.96 -6.86
N LEU A 139 -21.66 17.45 -6.43
CA LEU A 139 -20.68 18.19 -5.63
C LEU A 139 -19.70 18.97 -6.52
N GLU A 140 -19.59 20.28 -6.31
CA GLU A 140 -18.65 21.16 -7.03
C GLU A 140 -17.29 21.26 -6.28
N LEU A 141 -16.69 20.11 -5.95
CA LEU A 141 -15.40 20.02 -5.24
C LEU A 141 -14.66 18.71 -5.59
N PRO A 142 -13.34 18.59 -5.32
CA PRO A 142 -12.58 17.38 -5.61
C PRO A 142 -13.08 16.17 -4.79
N VAL A 143 -13.59 15.16 -5.48
CA VAL A 143 -13.99 13.85 -4.92
C VAL A 143 -13.21 12.75 -5.62
N VAL A 144 -12.58 11.84 -4.87
CA VAL A 144 -11.81 10.70 -5.41
C VAL A 144 -12.32 9.39 -4.84
N ALA A 145 -12.47 8.38 -5.71
CA ALA A 145 -12.78 7.01 -5.33
C ALA A 145 -11.48 6.22 -5.05
N LEU A 146 -11.48 5.36 -4.03
CA LEU A 146 -10.27 4.69 -3.52
C LEU A 146 -10.57 3.26 -3.04
N PRO A 147 -9.70 2.26 -3.27
CA PRO A 147 -9.81 0.95 -2.61
C PRO A 147 -9.66 1.03 -1.08
N ALA A 148 -10.51 0.31 -0.35
CA ALA A 148 -10.49 0.32 1.12
C ALA A 148 -9.17 -0.22 1.72
N ALA A 149 -8.49 -1.16 1.06
CA ALA A 149 -7.17 -1.64 1.46
C ALA A 149 -6.09 -0.54 1.45
N ASP A 150 -6.19 0.42 0.52
CA ASP A 150 -5.22 1.51 0.37
C ASP A 150 -5.40 2.57 1.47
N ALA A 151 -6.66 2.82 1.86
CA ALA A 151 -6.96 3.60 3.05
C ALA A 151 -6.41 2.92 4.32
N MET A 152 -6.69 1.62 4.49
CA MET A 152 -6.19 0.85 5.63
C MET A 152 -4.66 0.85 5.69
N GLY A 153 -3.99 0.61 4.56
CA GLY A 153 -2.54 0.66 4.43
C GLY A 153 -1.97 2.03 4.76
N THR A 154 -2.59 3.11 4.29
CA THR A 154 -2.14 4.48 4.60
C THR A 154 -2.22 4.78 6.10
N LEU A 155 -3.31 4.38 6.77
CA LEU A 155 -3.41 4.56 8.22
C LEU A 155 -2.36 3.73 8.97
N LEU A 156 -2.12 2.48 8.56
CA LEU A 156 -1.15 1.60 9.19
C LEU A 156 0.29 2.13 9.03
N ALA A 157 0.68 2.55 7.82
CA ALA A 157 2.00 3.10 7.56
C ALA A 157 2.22 4.48 8.23
N ARG A 158 1.15 5.25 8.46
CA ARG A 158 1.19 6.50 9.22
C ARG A 158 1.18 6.30 10.74
N SER A 159 0.65 5.18 11.25
CA SER A 159 0.56 4.87 12.69
C SER A 159 1.69 4.01 13.22
N SER A 160 2.39 3.29 12.34
CA SER A 160 3.48 2.37 12.66
C SER A 160 4.66 2.61 11.72
N VAL A 161 5.82 2.95 12.28
CA VAL A 161 7.08 2.96 11.52
C VAL A 161 7.54 1.51 11.36
N THR A 162 7.17 0.87 10.26
CA THR A 162 7.68 -0.45 9.89
C THR A 162 9.14 -0.34 9.50
N GLN A 163 10.00 -0.95 10.32
CA GLN A 163 11.45 -0.93 10.09
C GLN A 163 11.86 -2.03 9.07
N THR A 164 11.12 -3.13 9.04
CA THR A 164 11.22 -4.30 8.15
C THR A 164 10.27 -4.23 6.96
N VAL A 165 10.38 -5.21 6.04
CA VAL A 165 9.29 -5.55 5.11
C VAL A 165 8.31 -6.47 5.84
N ASP A 166 7.11 -5.98 6.15
CA ASP A 166 6.06 -6.75 6.83
C ASP A 166 4.97 -7.16 5.84
N LEU A 167 4.78 -8.46 5.61
CA LEU A 167 3.55 -8.95 4.98
C LEU A 167 2.42 -9.01 6.03
N VAL A 168 1.27 -8.44 5.67
CA VAL A 168 0.11 -8.28 6.54
C VAL A 168 -1.15 -8.69 5.77
N GLY A 169 -1.84 -9.72 6.26
CA GLY A 169 -3.15 -10.08 5.73
C GLY A 169 -4.22 -9.14 6.25
N TRP A 170 -4.99 -8.51 5.37
CA TRP A 170 -6.18 -7.74 5.75
C TRP A 170 -7.44 -8.53 5.43
N TYR A 171 -8.31 -8.67 6.42
CA TYR A 171 -9.54 -9.45 6.38
C TYR A 171 -10.69 -8.58 6.93
N ASP A 172 -11.45 -7.95 6.03
CA ASP A 172 -12.60 -7.11 6.40
C ASP A 172 -13.92 -7.85 6.15
N LEU A 173 -14.53 -8.37 7.22
CA LEU A 173 -15.81 -9.06 7.16
C LEU A 173 -16.92 -8.14 7.69
N GLY A 174 -17.45 -7.35 6.76
CA GLY A 174 -18.49 -6.36 7.02
C GLY A 174 -19.91 -6.91 6.93
N ALA A 175 -20.87 -5.99 6.78
CA ALA A 175 -22.29 -6.34 6.71
C ALA A 175 -22.72 -6.90 5.34
N GLY A 176 -22.11 -6.47 4.23
CA GLY A 176 -22.51 -6.90 2.89
C GLY A 176 -21.50 -7.82 2.17
N PHE A 177 -20.25 -7.83 2.59
CA PHE A 177 -19.18 -8.54 1.89
C PHE A 177 -18.00 -8.86 2.81
N LEU A 178 -17.18 -9.80 2.35
CA LEU A 178 -15.77 -9.88 2.70
C LEU A 178 -14.96 -9.09 1.67
N ASP A 179 -14.05 -8.24 2.13
CA ASP A 179 -12.90 -7.74 1.35
C ASP A 179 -11.61 -8.31 1.97
N ALA A 180 -10.74 -8.88 1.15
CA ALA A 180 -9.55 -9.61 1.59
C ALA A 180 -8.34 -9.23 0.71
N ALA A 181 -7.25 -8.85 1.36
CA ALA A 181 -6.05 -8.34 0.71
C ALA A 181 -4.79 -8.79 1.46
N VAL A 182 -3.64 -8.68 0.79
CA VAL A 182 -2.33 -8.78 1.44
C VAL A 182 -1.61 -7.47 1.19
N LEU A 183 -1.16 -6.83 2.26
CA LEU A 183 -0.41 -5.59 2.23
C LEU A 183 1.05 -5.91 2.56
N SER A 184 1.97 -5.42 1.74
CA SER A 184 3.40 -5.39 2.07
C SER A 184 3.75 -4.00 2.55
N PHE A 185 4.17 -3.88 3.80
CA PHE A 185 4.71 -2.65 4.38
C PHE A 185 6.22 -2.65 4.31
N SER A 186 6.82 -1.46 4.29
CA SER A 186 8.26 -1.24 4.25
C SER A 186 8.58 0.12 4.91
N PRO A 187 9.85 0.48 5.11
CA PRO A 187 10.24 1.81 5.60
C PRO A 187 9.76 2.99 4.73
N PHE A 188 9.46 2.71 3.45
CA PHE A 188 9.10 3.69 2.42
C PHE A 188 7.57 3.76 2.18
N GLY A 189 6.78 3.07 3.01
CA GLY A 189 5.34 2.95 2.85
C GLY A 189 4.88 1.52 2.53
N PHE A 190 3.71 1.39 1.92
CA PHE A 190 3.04 0.10 1.72
C PHE A 190 2.58 -0.08 0.27
N GLN A 191 2.35 -1.33 -0.12
CA GLN A 191 1.70 -1.69 -1.38
C GLN A 191 0.76 -2.88 -1.19
N LEU A 192 -0.32 -2.93 -1.97
CA LEU A 192 -1.10 -4.14 -2.16
C LEU A 192 -0.25 -5.18 -2.92
N VAL A 193 -0.18 -6.42 -2.44
CA VAL A 193 0.50 -7.52 -3.12
C VAL A 193 -0.45 -8.65 -3.47
N GLY A 194 -0.23 -9.26 -4.63
CA GLY A 194 -1.15 -10.24 -5.21
C GLY A 194 -2.47 -9.62 -5.68
N ALA A 195 -3.47 -10.47 -5.91
CA ALA A 195 -4.82 -10.10 -6.27
C ALA A 195 -5.73 -10.07 -5.02
N PRO A 196 -6.45 -8.98 -4.76
CA PRO A 196 -7.45 -8.94 -3.70
C PRO A 196 -8.61 -9.89 -4.02
N ALA A 197 -9.20 -10.48 -2.98
CA ALA A 197 -10.31 -11.41 -3.08
C ALA A 197 -11.50 -10.95 -2.23
N GLY A 198 -12.71 -11.41 -2.53
CA GLY A 198 -13.88 -11.05 -1.73
C GLY A 198 -15.11 -11.91 -2.02
N LEU A 199 -16.10 -11.80 -1.14
CA LEU A 199 -17.40 -12.46 -1.25
C LEU A 199 -18.51 -11.43 -1.12
N ARG A 200 -19.56 -11.53 -1.94
CA ARG A 200 -20.77 -10.67 -1.89
C ARG A 200 -21.96 -11.34 -1.20
N HIS A 201 -21.71 -12.45 -0.51
CA HIS A 201 -22.68 -13.25 0.23
C HIS A 201 -21.98 -13.87 1.43
N GLY A 202 -22.74 -14.33 2.42
CA GLY A 202 -22.16 -14.81 3.67
C GLY A 202 -21.62 -13.66 4.53
N ALA A 203 -22.25 -12.49 4.45
CA ALA A 203 -21.90 -11.34 5.26
C ALA A 203 -22.99 -11.05 6.30
N GLY A 204 -22.79 -10.02 7.12
CA GLY A 204 -23.65 -9.74 8.28
C GLY A 204 -25.15 -9.64 7.97
N LEU A 205 -25.54 -9.10 6.82
CA LEU A 205 -26.93 -8.97 6.37
C LEU A 205 -27.55 -10.32 5.97
N ASP A 206 -26.76 -11.25 5.44
CA ASP A 206 -27.24 -12.57 5.08
C ASP A 206 -27.41 -13.43 6.35
N LEU A 207 -26.52 -13.25 7.35
CA LEU A 207 -26.68 -13.83 8.70
C LEU A 207 -27.92 -13.29 9.41
N ASP A 208 -28.29 -12.01 9.20
CA ASP A 208 -29.50 -11.43 9.78
C ASP A 208 -30.77 -12.09 9.26
N GLU A 209 -30.86 -12.38 7.96
CA GLU A 209 -32.00 -13.13 7.41
C GLU A 209 -32.03 -14.59 7.92
N LEU A 210 -30.88 -15.25 8.05
CA LEU A 210 -30.80 -16.60 8.64
C LEU A 210 -31.27 -16.64 10.10
N LEU A 211 -30.96 -15.60 10.89
CA LEU A 211 -31.47 -15.44 12.25
C LEU A 211 -32.98 -15.17 12.27
N VAL A 212 -33.50 -14.35 11.35
CA VAL A 212 -34.96 -14.14 11.21
C VAL A 212 -35.67 -15.46 10.90
N ASP A 213 -35.18 -16.23 9.94
CA ASP A 213 -35.75 -17.54 9.60
C ASP A 213 -35.66 -18.52 10.78
N ARG A 214 -34.56 -18.50 11.55
CA ARG A 214 -34.43 -19.29 12.79
C ARG A 214 -35.47 -18.88 13.84
N VAL A 215 -35.65 -17.58 14.08
CA VAL A 215 -36.60 -17.05 15.07
C VAL A 215 -38.04 -17.40 14.68
N LEU A 216 -38.41 -17.22 13.41
CA LEU A 216 -39.72 -17.61 12.88
C LEU A 216 -39.95 -19.12 13.05
N ALA A 217 -38.95 -19.96 12.75
CA ALA A 217 -39.05 -21.40 12.92
C ALA A 217 -39.21 -21.82 14.40
N VAL A 218 -38.49 -21.20 15.33
CA VAL A 218 -38.62 -21.47 16.78
C VAL A 218 -39.99 -21.01 17.31
N ALA A 219 -40.50 -19.88 16.83
CA ALA A 219 -41.85 -19.41 17.13
C ALA A 219 -42.97 -20.23 16.45
N GLY A 220 -42.65 -21.25 15.65
CA GLY A 220 -43.62 -22.09 14.93
C GLY A 220 -44.29 -21.43 13.73
N ILE A 221 -43.70 -20.36 13.20
CA ILE A 221 -44.26 -19.50 12.16
C ILE A 221 -43.74 -19.92 10.79
N ALA A 222 -44.57 -20.59 9.99
CA ALA A 222 -44.22 -20.91 8.61
C ALA A 222 -44.15 -19.63 7.74
N PRO A 223 -43.09 -19.41 6.94
CA PRO A 223 -42.97 -18.22 6.08
C PRO A 223 -44.10 -18.03 5.05
N ALA A 224 -44.88 -19.08 4.76
CA ALA A 224 -46.05 -19.05 3.89
C ALA A 224 -47.31 -18.46 4.57
N HIS A 225 -47.36 -18.36 5.89
CA HIS A 225 -48.46 -17.76 6.65
C HIS A 225 -48.29 -16.23 6.82
N LEU A 226 -47.18 -15.67 6.35
CA LEU A 226 -46.87 -14.24 6.42
C LEU A 226 -47.27 -13.54 5.11
N ASP A 227 -48.36 -12.76 5.15
CA ASP A 227 -48.76 -11.92 4.02
C ASP A 227 -47.79 -10.74 3.85
N ARG A 228 -46.81 -10.90 2.95
CA ARG A 228 -45.85 -9.84 2.63
C ARG A 228 -46.48 -8.68 1.84
N ALA A 229 -47.69 -8.83 1.31
CA ALA A 229 -48.46 -7.75 0.67
C ALA A 229 -49.20 -6.87 1.69
N ASP A 230 -49.43 -7.34 2.91
CA ASP A 230 -49.91 -6.52 4.02
C ASP A 230 -48.82 -5.55 4.55
N ALA A 231 -49.25 -4.33 4.89
CA ALA A 231 -48.37 -3.29 5.40
C ALA A 231 -47.94 -3.53 6.86
N ALA A 232 -48.82 -4.04 7.73
CA ALA A 232 -48.48 -4.29 9.12
C ALA A 232 -47.44 -5.43 9.24
N THR A 233 -47.61 -6.48 8.44
CA THR A 233 -46.68 -7.61 8.33
C THR A 233 -45.31 -7.16 7.81
N ARG A 234 -45.24 -6.27 6.80
CA ARG A 234 -43.96 -5.69 6.37
C ARG A 234 -43.26 -4.86 7.46
N VAL A 235 -44.01 -4.04 8.20
CA VAL A 235 -43.47 -3.24 9.31
C VAL A 235 -42.93 -4.15 10.41
N ALA A 236 -43.69 -5.16 10.82
CA ALA A 236 -43.30 -6.10 11.85
C ALA A 236 -42.09 -6.95 11.44
N LEU A 237 -42.03 -7.46 10.20
CA LEU A 237 -40.84 -8.15 9.68
C LEU A 237 -39.61 -7.24 9.56
N ALA A 238 -39.79 -5.96 9.25
CA ALA A 238 -38.70 -5.00 9.28
C ALA A 238 -38.23 -4.67 10.70
N ARG A 239 -39.11 -4.77 11.72
CA ARG A 239 -38.73 -4.69 13.14
C ARG A 239 -37.92 -5.93 13.55
N LEU A 240 -38.45 -7.12 13.24
CA LEU A 240 -37.80 -8.40 13.54
C LEU A 240 -36.40 -8.51 12.93
N ARG A 241 -36.17 -8.03 11.70
CA ARG A 241 -34.82 -7.93 11.10
C ARG A 241 -33.84 -7.08 11.90
N ARG A 242 -34.30 -5.96 12.47
CA ARG A 242 -33.44 -5.10 13.31
C ARG A 242 -33.15 -5.74 14.65
N GLU A 243 -34.13 -6.41 15.24
CA GLU A 243 -33.94 -7.19 16.47
C GLU A 243 -32.99 -8.37 16.25
N ALA A 244 -33.08 -9.08 15.12
CA ALA A 244 -32.15 -10.14 14.73
C ALA A 244 -30.72 -9.59 14.53
N ALA A 245 -30.57 -8.44 13.87
CA ALA A 245 -29.27 -7.79 13.72
C ALA A 245 -28.66 -7.34 15.05
N GLN A 246 -29.48 -6.81 15.96
CA GLN A 246 -29.04 -6.47 17.31
C GLN A 246 -28.70 -7.72 18.14
N ALA A 247 -29.48 -8.79 18.03
CA ALA A 247 -29.20 -10.08 18.66
C ALA A 247 -27.89 -10.69 18.16
N LYS A 248 -27.58 -10.58 16.86
CA LYS A 248 -26.29 -10.99 16.29
C LYS A 248 -25.12 -10.24 16.92
N GLU A 249 -25.25 -8.92 17.09
CA GLU A 249 -24.24 -8.08 17.75
C GLU A 249 -24.08 -8.47 19.23
N VAL A 250 -25.19 -8.70 19.96
CA VAL A 250 -25.16 -9.16 21.37
C VAL A 250 -24.51 -10.54 21.51
N LEU A 251 -24.87 -11.51 20.67
CA LEU A 251 -24.35 -12.88 20.72
C LEU A 251 -22.85 -13.01 20.36
N ALA A 252 -22.23 -11.94 19.84
CA ALA A 252 -20.78 -11.86 19.72
C ALA A 252 -20.08 -11.81 21.09
N GLU A 253 -20.72 -11.22 22.10
CA GLU A 253 -20.16 -10.98 23.44
C GLU A 253 -20.86 -11.80 24.54
N GLU A 254 -22.19 -12.00 24.44
CA GLU A 254 -23.02 -12.80 25.35
C GLU A 254 -23.36 -14.20 24.79
N ASP A 255 -23.71 -15.15 25.65
CA ASP A 255 -24.02 -16.54 25.26
C ASP A 255 -25.48 -16.75 24.79
N GLU A 256 -26.42 -15.92 25.26
CA GLU A 256 -27.85 -15.98 24.91
C GLU A 256 -28.51 -14.59 24.87
N VAL A 257 -29.61 -14.45 24.15
CA VAL A 257 -30.43 -13.22 24.07
C VAL A 257 -31.89 -13.54 23.76
N ASP A 258 -32.81 -12.83 24.40
CA ASP A 258 -34.26 -12.93 24.16
C ASP A 258 -34.73 -11.89 23.12
N LEU A 259 -35.53 -12.32 22.13
CA LEU A 259 -36.15 -11.46 21.11
C LEU A 259 -37.68 -11.46 21.20
N ALA A 260 -38.30 -10.32 20.87
CA ALA A 260 -39.75 -10.12 20.92
C ALA A 260 -40.39 -10.25 19.52
N VAL A 261 -41.01 -11.40 19.26
CA VAL A 261 -41.65 -11.74 17.98
C VAL A 261 -43.09 -11.22 17.93
N GLU A 262 -43.27 -9.90 17.98
CA GLU A 262 -44.58 -9.27 17.75
C GLU A 262 -44.84 -9.15 16.23
N LEU A 263 -45.69 -10.02 15.68
CA LEU A 263 -46.21 -10.02 14.31
C LEU A 263 -47.76 -9.88 14.34
N PRO A 264 -48.44 -9.57 13.23
CA PRO A 264 -49.90 -9.46 13.24
C PRO A 264 -50.59 -10.75 13.70
N GLY A 265 -51.19 -10.70 14.90
CA GLY A 265 -51.86 -11.85 15.54
C GLY A 265 -50.92 -12.85 16.24
N ILE A 266 -49.63 -12.56 16.38
CA ILE A 266 -48.64 -13.42 17.04
C ILE A 266 -47.77 -12.57 17.98
N ASP A 267 -47.67 -12.98 19.23
CA ASP A 267 -46.78 -12.40 20.23
C ASP A 267 -46.07 -13.57 20.92
N ALA A 268 -44.74 -13.60 20.83
CA ALA A 268 -43.90 -14.68 21.35
C ALA A 268 -42.51 -14.15 21.74
N SER A 269 -41.90 -14.76 22.76
CA SER A 269 -40.50 -14.53 23.11
C SER A 269 -39.66 -15.70 22.63
N VAL A 270 -38.55 -15.42 21.93
CA VAL A 270 -37.62 -16.44 21.43
C VAL A 270 -36.23 -16.15 21.97
N THR A 271 -35.71 -17.06 22.80
CA THR A 271 -34.30 -17.07 23.20
C THR A 271 -33.47 -17.64 22.05
N LEU A 272 -32.42 -16.94 21.66
CA LEU A 272 -31.37 -17.41 20.75
C LEU A 272 -30.06 -17.57 21.53
N THR A 273 -29.26 -18.56 21.13
CA THR A 273 -27.93 -18.82 21.71
C THR A 273 -26.80 -18.53 20.73
N ARG A 274 -25.60 -18.22 21.24
CA ARG A 274 -24.38 -18.11 20.42
C ARG A 274 -24.11 -19.38 19.64
N GLY A 275 -24.37 -20.55 20.23
CA GLY A 275 -24.20 -21.85 19.56
C GLY A 275 -25.06 -22.00 18.30
N GLU A 276 -26.28 -21.45 18.30
CA GLU A 276 -27.13 -21.43 17.10
C GLU A 276 -26.62 -20.44 16.06
N LEU A 277 -26.22 -19.22 16.46
CA LEU A 277 -25.59 -18.25 15.56
C LEU A 277 -24.32 -18.82 14.91
N GLU A 278 -23.43 -19.42 15.69
CA GLU A 278 -22.20 -20.05 15.16
C GLU A 278 -22.49 -21.27 14.28
N THR A 279 -23.58 -21.99 14.52
CA THR A 279 -24.04 -23.09 13.64
C THR A 279 -24.53 -22.55 12.29
N LEU A 280 -25.32 -21.47 12.29
CA LEU A 280 -25.82 -20.81 11.08
C LEU A 280 -24.69 -20.13 10.29
N ALA A 281 -23.76 -19.47 10.99
CA ALA A 281 -22.64 -18.77 10.38
C ALA A 281 -21.52 -19.71 9.91
N GLY A 282 -21.41 -20.93 10.45
CA GLY A 282 -20.33 -21.88 10.19
C GLY A 282 -19.92 -22.03 8.72
N PRO A 283 -20.82 -22.48 7.82
CA PRO A 283 -20.49 -22.68 6.40
C PRO A 283 -20.03 -21.40 5.71
N THR A 284 -20.70 -20.29 6.02
CA THR A 284 -20.38 -18.95 5.52
C THR A 284 -19.00 -18.48 5.97
N VAL A 285 -18.62 -18.70 7.23
CA VAL A 285 -17.28 -18.35 7.73
C VAL A 285 -16.20 -19.25 7.11
N ASP A 286 -16.52 -20.50 6.80
CA ASP A 286 -15.57 -21.39 6.10
C ASP A 286 -15.32 -20.89 4.65
N ASP A 287 -16.35 -20.39 3.93
CA ASP A 287 -16.20 -19.75 2.61
C ASP A 287 -15.36 -18.46 2.66
N THR A 288 -15.52 -17.64 3.70
CA THR A 288 -14.73 -16.39 3.85
C THR A 288 -13.26 -16.69 4.12
N VAL A 289 -12.97 -17.75 4.89
CA VAL A 289 -11.60 -18.22 5.16
C VAL A 289 -10.93 -18.78 3.90
N GLU A 290 -11.64 -19.57 3.07
CA GLU A 290 -11.08 -20.02 1.79
C GLU A 290 -10.91 -18.85 0.80
N THR A 291 -11.73 -17.80 0.90
CA THR A 291 -11.56 -16.58 0.11
C THR A 291 -10.30 -15.82 0.50
N PHE A 292 -10.02 -15.69 1.80
CA PHE A 292 -8.74 -15.14 2.24
C PHE A 292 -7.55 -16.01 1.81
N ARG A 293 -7.69 -17.35 1.84
CA ARG A 293 -6.67 -18.26 1.28
C ARG A 293 -6.43 -18.05 -0.21
N ARG A 294 -7.44 -17.66 -1.00
CA ARG A 294 -7.26 -17.26 -2.42
C ARG A 294 -6.41 -16.00 -2.56
N ALA A 295 -6.59 -14.99 -1.71
CA ALA A 295 -5.75 -13.79 -1.72
C ALA A 295 -4.29 -14.17 -1.41
N LEU A 296 -4.04 -14.97 -0.36
CA LEU A 296 -2.69 -15.44 -0.03
C LEU A 296 -2.01 -16.17 -1.19
N ARG A 297 -2.69 -17.13 -1.84
CA ARG A 297 -2.15 -17.90 -2.98
C ARG A 297 -1.83 -17.07 -4.23
N SER A 298 -2.20 -15.79 -4.26
CA SER A 298 -1.86 -14.87 -5.35
C SER A 298 -0.58 -14.06 -5.09
N VAL A 299 -0.01 -14.17 -3.88
CA VAL A 299 1.26 -13.59 -3.48
C VAL A 299 2.35 -14.65 -3.64
N PRO A 300 3.57 -14.31 -4.11
CA PRO A 300 4.71 -15.23 -4.13
C PRO A 300 5.35 -15.35 -2.73
N ALA A 301 4.55 -15.76 -1.74
CA ALA A 301 4.93 -15.93 -0.34
C ALA A 301 4.15 -17.09 0.28
N ASP A 302 4.75 -17.79 1.24
CA ASP A 302 4.05 -18.80 2.02
C ASP A 302 3.19 -18.14 3.11
N PRO A 303 2.09 -18.78 3.57
CA PRO A 303 1.28 -18.24 4.67
C PRO A 303 2.08 -17.96 5.96
N ALA A 304 3.20 -18.65 6.17
CA ALA A 304 4.11 -18.43 7.29
C ALA A 304 4.87 -17.09 7.23
N ASP A 305 4.96 -16.46 6.06
CA ASP A 305 5.61 -15.16 5.86
C ASP A 305 4.73 -13.99 6.31
N LEU A 306 3.44 -14.22 6.60
CA LEU A 306 2.55 -13.19 7.14
C LEU A 306 2.87 -12.91 8.62
N SER A 307 3.32 -11.68 8.88
CA SER A 307 3.57 -11.18 10.23
C SER A 307 2.32 -11.16 11.12
N ARG A 308 1.14 -10.90 10.52
CA ARG A 308 -0.17 -10.81 11.20
C ARG A 308 -1.34 -10.84 10.22
N ILE A 309 -2.52 -11.25 10.72
CA ILE A 309 -3.83 -10.98 10.10
C ILE A 309 -4.52 -9.84 10.87
N LEU A 310 -4.98 -8.81 10.15
CA LEU A 310 -5.77 -7.70 10.66
C LEU A 310 -7.24 -7.91 10.31
N MET A 311 -8.06 -8.14 11.33
CA MET A 311 -9.49 -8.37 11.22
C MET A 311 -10.26 -7.05 11.36
N SER A 312 -11.06 -6.70 10.36
CA SER A 312 -11.90 -5.50 10.31
C SER A 312 -13.37 -5.88 10.06
N GLY A 313 -14.28 -4.95 10.33
CA GLY A 313 -15.71 -5.12 10.08
C GLY A 313 -16.47 -5.86 11.20
N GLY A 314 -17.70 -5.42 11.45
CA GLY A 314 -18.48 -5.84 12.61
C GLY A 314 -18.72 -7.36 12.76
N VAL A 315 -18.71 -8.13 11.67
CA VAL A 315 -18.92 -9.59 11.74
C VAL A 315 -17.63 -10.33 12.08
N ALA A 316 -16.46 -9.74 11.79
CA ALA A 316 -15.17 -10.31 12.18
C ALA A 316 -15.02 -10.42 13.71
N HIS A 317 -15.77 -9.64 14.49
CA HIS A 317 -15.80 -9.75 15.95
C HIS A 317 -16.44 -11.04 16.48
N LEU A 318 -17.16 -11.81 15.66
CA LEU A 318 -17.69 -13.11 16.09
C LEU A 318 -16.53 -14.07 16.46
N PRO A 319 -16.52 -14.65 17.69
CA PRO A 319 -15.44 -15.54 18.15
C PRO A 319 -15.15 -16.71 17.19
N LEU A 320 -16.17 -17.23 16.51
CA LEU A 320 -16.05 -18.23 15.46
C LEU A 320 -15.04 -17.85 14.36
N VAL A 321 -15.07 -16.60 13.87
CA VAL A 321 -14.21 -16.15 12.77
C VAL A 321 -12.74 -16.24 13.15
N ALA A 322 -12.38 -15.70 14.32
CA ALA A 322 -11.02 -15.78 14.83
C ALA A 322 -10.58 -17.23 15.14
N ARG A 323 -11.49 -18.14 15.54
CA ARG A 323 -11.18 -19.57 15.70
C ARG A 323 -10.93 -20.25 14.34
N ARG A 324 -11.74 -19.95 13.32
CA ARG A 324 -11.59 -20.53 11.97
C ARG A 324 -10.32 -20.04 11.28
N LEU A 325 -9.98 -18.75 11.39
CA LEU A 325 -8.71 -18.22 10.88
C LEU A 325 -7.50 -18.90 11.55
N ARG A 326 -7.45 -19.02 12.88
CA ARG A 326 -6.35 -19.73 13.59
C ARG A 326 -6.24 -21.20 13.20
N ALA A 327 -7.36 -21.88 12.96
CA ALA A 327 -7.36 -23.28 12.52
C ALA A 327 -6.91 -23.44 11.05
N ALA A 328 -7.15 -22.41 10.23
CA ALA A 328 -6.84 -22.41 8.80
C ALA A 328 -5.41 -21.96 8.47
N PHE A 329 -4.79 -21.18 9.36
CA PHE A 329 -3.44 -20.62 9.26
C PHE A 329 -2.68 -20.72 10.60
N PRO A 330 -2.42 -21.94 11.11
CA PRO A 330 -1.80 -22.15 12.43
C PRO A 330 -0.39 -21.56 12.57
N GLU A 331 0.30 -21.35 11.44
CA GLU A 331 1.60 -20.67 11.35
C GLU A 331 1.54 -19.16 11.66
N ILE A 332 0.40 -18.48 11.45
CA ILE A 332 0.27 -17.04 11.69
C ILE A 332 -0.05 -16.77 13.17
N GLY A 333 0.99 -16.48 13.95
CA GLY A 333 0.89 -16.29 15.40
C GLY A 333 0.11 -15.04 15.87
N ARG A 334 -0.11 -14.05 14.99
CA ARG A 334 -0.79 -12.79 15.34
C ARG A 334 -2.06 -12.58 14.52
N ILE A 335 -3.18 -12.47 15.23
CA ILE A 335 -4.47 -12.07 14.66
C ILE A 335 -5.04 -10.97 15.54
N GLU A 336 -5.26 -9.79 14.96
CA GLU A 336 -5.55 -8.54 15.67
C GLU A 336 -6.83 -7.90 15.13
N HIS A 337 -7.72 -7.43 16.01
CA HIS A 337 -8.91 -6.68 15.62
C HIS A 337 -8.56 -5.20 15.39
N ARG A 338 -9.16 -4.61 14.36
CA ARG A 338 -9.05 -3.19 13.99
C ARG A 338 -10.33 -2.44 14.36
N ALA A 339 -10.26 -1.11 14.41
CA ALA A 339 -11.44 -0.30 14.64
C ALA A 339 -12.20 -0.10 13.32
N ASP A 340 -13.54 -0.14 13.36
CA ASP A 340 -14.40 0.16 12.18
C ASP A 340 -14.02 1.49 11.48
N ALA A 341 -13.50 2.45 12.24
CA ALA A 341 -13.13 3.77 11.75
C ALA A 341 -11.80 3.84 10.97
N ASP A 342 -10.98 2.79 11.01
CA ASP A 342 -9.61 2.82 10.47
C ASP A 342 -9.61 3.13 8.96
N VAL A 343 -10.53 2.53 8.20
CA VAL A 343 -10.68 2.77 6.74
C VAL A 343 -11.04 4.24 6.47
N ALA A 344 -12.03 4.81 7.17
CA ALA A 344 -12.41 6.22 6.99
C ALA A 344 -11.26 7.17 7.37
N MET A 345 -10.53 6.87 8.46
CA MET A 345 -9.38 7.67 8.91
C MET A 345 -8.21 7.61 7.92
N GLY A 346 -7.95 6.45 7.33
CA GLY A 346 -6.98 6.30 6.23
C GLY A 346 -7.38 7.09 4.97
N ALA A 347 -8.66 7.05 4.59
CA ALA A 347 -9.17 7.85 3.48
C ALA A 347 -8.99 9.36 3.72
N ALA A 348 -9.16 9.83 4.96
CA ALA A 348 -8.93 11.24 5.31
C ALA A 348 -7.45 11.65 5.22
N LEU A 349 -6.52 10.75 5.57
CA LEU A 349 -5.07 10.97 5.39
C LEU A 349 -4.69 11.07 3.91
N ILE A 350 -5.28 10.23 3.06
CA ILE A 350 -5.11 10.31 1.60
C ILE A 350 -5.69 11.63 1.08
N ALA A 351 -6.89 12.02 1.54
CA ALA A 351 -7.52 13.27 1.14
C ALA A 351 -6.66 14.50 1.44
N ALA A 352 -6.00 14.54 2.60
CA ALA A 352 -5.02 15.58 2.94
C ALA A 352 -3.83 15.61 1.96
N ASP A 353 -3.27 14.44 1.64
CA ASP A 353 -2.16 14.31 0.70
C ASP A 353 -2.55 14.76 -0.74
N LEU A 354 -3.79 14.49 -1.18
CA LEU A 354 -4.29 14.97 -2.48
C LEU A 354 -4.44 16.50 -2.50
N ALA A 355 -4.95 17.08 -1.41
CA ALA A 355 -5.11 18.53 -1.26
C ALA A 355 -3.74 19.24 -1.26
N ASP A 356 -2.76 18.69 -0.53
CA ASP A 356 -1.39 19.18 -0.49
C ASP A 356 -0.72 19.15 -1.87
N ARG A 357 -0.90 18.06 -2.64
CA ARG A 357 -0.41 17.98 -4.03
C ARG A 357 -1.07 19.02 -4.92
N SER A 358 -2.39 19.19 -4.81
CA SER A 358 -3.16 20.15 -5.62
C SER A 358 -2.76 21.60 -5.32
N ALA A 359 -2.56 21.95 -4.05
CA ALA A 359 -2.11 23.28 -3.63
C ALA A 359 -0.70 23.60 -4.15
N ARG A 360 0.23 22.64 -4.09
CA ARG A 360 1.60 22.79 -4.62
C ARG A 360 1.62 22.94 -6.14
N ALA A 361 0.76 22.22 -6.87
CA ALA A 361 0.62 22.37 -8.32
C ALA A 361 0.04 23.74 -8.72
N GLY A 362 -1.01 24.22 -8.03
CA GLY A 362 -1.62 25.53 -8.30
C GLY A 362 -0.69 26.72 -8.05
N GLY A 363 0.22 26.60 -7.08
CA GLY A 363 1.20 27.65 -6.75
C GLY A 363 2.21 27.96 -7.87
N ALA A 364 2.44 27.03 -8.80
CA ALA A 364 3.38 27.22 -9.91
C ALA A 364 2.81 28.02 -11.10
N VAL A 365 1.50 28.28 -11.14
CA VAL A 365 0.80 28.78 -12.34
C VAL A 365 0.54 30.30 -12.31
N PHE A 366 0.69 30.97 -11.17
CA PHE A 366 0.53 32.44 -11.06
C PHE A 366 1.75 33.22 -11.59
N GLY A 367 2.17 32.89 -12.81
CA GLY A 367 3.24 33.53 -13.58
C GLY A 367 2.90 33.85 -15.04
N ALA A 368 1.73 33.44 -15.58
CA ALA A 368 1.28 33.85 -16.91
C ALA A 368 -0.26 33.82 -17.08
N VAL A 369 -0.75 34.75 -17.90
CA VAL A 369 -2.14 35.14 -18.14
C VAL A 369 -2.99 34.06 -18.86
N GLY A 370 -4.28 33.94 -18.50
CA GLY A 370 -5.35 33.66 -19.48
C GLY A 370 -6.23 32.44 -19.21
N ALA A 371 -7.52 32.67 -18.95
CA ALA A 371 -8.50 31.61 -18.69
C ALA A 371 -9.18 31.07 -19.97
N ALA A 372 -9.28 29.73 -20.11
CA ALA A 372 -10.34 29.05 -20.86
C ALA A 372 -10.36 27.53 -20.59
N GLY A 373 -11.57 26.96 -20.42
CA GLY A 373 -11.85 25.54 -20.72
C GLY A 373 -11.53 24.51 -19.63
N ALA A 374 -12.52 24.20 -18.78
CA ALA A 374 -12.48 22.98 -17.96
C ALA A 374 -12.90 21.75 -18.79
N GLY A 375 -12.12 20.68 -18.69
CA GLY A 375 -12.46 19.35 -19.20
C GLY A 375 -11.84 18.30 -18.27
N ALA A 376 -12.67 17.47 -17.64
CA ALA A 376 -12.20 16.44 -16.73
C ALA A 376 -11.58 15.28 -17.52
N ILE A 377 -10.47 14.74 -16.99
CA ILE A 377 -9.83 13.51 -17.48
C ILE A 377 -9.65 12.62 -16.25
N GLU A 378 -10.33 11.48 -16.23
CA GLU A 378 -10.18 10.45 -15.20
C GLU A 378 -9.15 9.41 -15.66
N GLU A 379 -8.14 9.14 -14.82
CA GLU A 379 -7.27 7.95 -14.93
C GLU A 379 -6.94 7.41 -13.52
N PRO A 380 -6.51 6.14 -13.39
CA PRO A 380 -6.47 5.43 -12.11
C PRO A 380 -5.42 5.96 -11.13
N TYR A 381 -5.78 5.96 -9.84
CA TYR A 381 -4.95 6.50 -8.77
C TYR A 381 -3.94 5.47 -8.23
N ASP A 382 -2.65 5.78 -8.25
CA ASP A 382 -1.60 5.03 -7.53
C ASP A 382 -1.34 5.69 -6.17
N VAL A 383 -1.43 4.89 -5.11
CA VAL A 383 -1.38 5.31 -3.70
C VAL A 383 -0.03 5.06 -3.03
N THR A 384 0.93 4.45 -3.72
CA THR A 384 2.21 4.05 -3.12
C THR A 384 3.13 5.23 -2.74
N ALA A 385 2.84 6.43 -3.23
CA ALA A 385 3.68 7.63 -3.07
C ALA A 385 3.38 8.48 -1.79
N VAL A 386 2.98 7.88 -0.67
CA VAL A 386 2.37 8.59 0.49
C VAL A 386 3.13 8.41 1.83
N ILE A 387 4.39 8.83 1.90
CA ILE A 387 5.08 9.24 3.14
C ILE A 387 6.07 10.38 2.84
N ARG A 388 6.24 11.31 3.80
CA ARG A 388 7.25 12.38 3.74
C ARG A 388 8.03 12.39 5.07
N PRO A 389 9.37 12.42 5.07
CA PRO A 389 10.16 12.64 6.28
C PRO A 389 10.00 14.09 6.80
N PRO A 390 10.34 14.39 8.06
CA PRO A 390 10.17 15.73 8.65
C PRO A 390 11.04 16.79 7.96
N ASP A 391 10.51 18.01 7.82
CA ASP A 391 11.15 19.09 7.05
C ASP A 391 12.53 19.51 7.62
N ALA A 392 13.54 19.50 6.74
CA ALA A 392 14.91 19.97 7.00
C ALA A 392 15.03 21.47 7.32
N SER A 393 13.93 22.22 7.24
CA SER A 393 13.82 23.67 7.54
C SER A 393 14.12 24.06 8.99
N SER A 394 14.45 23.09 9.86
CA SER A 394 14.73 23.28 11.28
C SER A 394 16.20 23.62 11.60
N LEU A 395 17.10 23.58 10.60
CA LEU A 395 18.53 23.84 10.81
C LEU A 395 18.93 25.26 10.33
N THR A 396 19.29 26.08 11.31
CA THR A 396 19.50 27.53 11.23
C THR A 396 20.65 28.03 10.34
N SER A 397 20.31 28.97 9.47
CA SER A 397 21.02 30.25 9.18
C SER A 397 22.52 30.39 9.49
N LEU A 398 23.32 30.60 8.43
CA LEU A 398 24.61 31.33 8.46
C LEU A 398 24.76 32.22 7.20
N PRO A 399 25.59 33.29 7.21
CA PRO A 399 25.48 34.43 6.30
C PRO A 399 26.19 34.25 4.93
N PRO A 400 25.86 35.09 3.92
CA PRO A 400 26.41 34.98 2.57
C PRO A 400 27.82 35.59 2.45
N PHE A 401 28.69 34.92 1.67
CA PHE A 401 29.89 35.54 1.11
C PHE A 401 29.66 36.03 -0.32
N LEU A 402 30.27 37.17 -0.66
CA LEU A 402 29.99 37.95 -1.86
C LEU A 402 31.03 37.78 -2.98
N SER A 403 30.50 37.75 -4.20
CA SER A 403 31.00 38.44 -5.41
C SER A 403 32.26 38.00 -6.16
N GLY A 404 32.08 37.88 -7.49
CA GLY A 404 33.10 37.94 -8.54
C GLY A 404 32.72 37.06 -9.73
N GLY A 405 32.23 37.54 -10.89
CA GLY A 405 32.15 38.91 -11.42
C GLY A 405 33.02 39.04 -12.67
N GLY A 406 32.47 38.73 -13.85
CA GLY A 406 33.23 38.81 -15.11
C GLY A 406 32.46 38.35 -16.36
N THR A 407 31.92 39.32 -17.11
CA THR A 407 31.44 39.19 -18.51
C THR A 407 32.00 40.39 -19.30
N PRO A 408 31.85 40.46 -20.64
CA PRO A 408 32.11 39.48 -21.72
C PRO A 408 33.13 40.16 -22.70
N PRO A 409 32.99 40.30 -24.05
CA PRO A 409 32.38 39.54 -25.17
C PRO A 409 33.40 39.38 -26.36
N PRO A 410 33.07 39.54 -27.67
CA PRO A 410 32.17 38.80 -28.59
C PRO A 410 32.85 38.27 -29.89
N GLY A 411 32.09 37.53 -30.73
CA GLY A 411 32.33 37.36 -32.18
C GLY A 411 31.91 35.97 -32.70
N ALA A 412 30.85 35.81 -33.49
CA ALA A 412 30.78 36.00 -34.96
C ALA A 412 31.77 35.10 -35.75
N GLY A 413 31.37 34.26 -36.72
CA GLY A 413 30.03 33.90 -37.22
C GLY A 413 30.11 33.05 -38.50
N ALA A 414 28.95 32.58 -38.97
CA ALA A 414 28.54 32.37 -40.38
C ALA A 414 29.31 31.42 -41.35
N GLY A 415 28.53 30.68 -42.16
CA GLY A 415 28.96 29.92 -43.35
C GLY A 415 29.33 28.45 -43.06
N GLY A 416 29.08 27.48 -43.94
CA GLY A 416 28.37 27.53 -45.22
C GLY A 416 28.66 26.31 -46.11
N ALA A 417 27.58 25.58 -46.43
CA ALA A 417 27.25 24.98 -47.74
C ALA A 417 28.10 23.88 -48.43
N ALA A 418 27.34 22.84 -48.85
CA ALA A 418 27.43 22.08 -50.11
C ALA A 418 28.58 21.08 -50.39
N GLY A 419 28.21 19.97 -51.06
CA GLY A 419 29.11 18.96 -51.64
C GLY A 419 28.36 17.69 -52.06
N GLU A 420 28.16 17.48 -53.37
CA GLU A 420 27.31 16.41 -53.95
C GLU A 420 28.07 15.14 -54.39
N GLY A 421 27.32 14.07 -54.70
CA GLY A 421 27.70 12.99 -55.65
C GLY A 421 27.71 11.57 -55.05
N GLY A 422 27.23 10.51 -55.73
CA GLY A 422 26.50 10.41 -57.01
C GLY A 422 26.50 8.97 -57.58
N ALA A 423 25.43 8.58 -58.33
CA ALA A 423 25.22 7.36 -59.15
C ALA A 423 25.36 5.96 -58.46
N ALA A 424 24.50 4.94 -58.60
CA ALA A 424 23.55 4.44 -59.63
C ALA A 424 24.15 3.52 -60.74
N VAL A 425 23.86 2.21 -60.69
CA VAL A 425 23.70 1.24 -61.83
C VAL A 425 22.74 0.10 -61.39
N ALA A 426 22.09 -0.59 -62.33
CA ALA A 426 20.99 -1.54 -62.10
C ALA A 426 21.14 -2.93 -62.79
N ALA A 427 20.15 -3.80 -62.54
CA ALA A 427 19.62 -4.91 -63.39
C ALA A 427 20.16 -6.36 -63.24
N GLY A 428 19.21 -7.31 -63.27
CA GLY A 428 19.40 -8.76 -63.43
C GLY A 428 18.17 -9.59 -63.01
N SER A 429 17.48 -10.26 -63.94
CA SER A 429 16.21 -11.00 -63.72
C SER A 429 16.19 -12.42 -64.34
N SER A 430 15.40 -13.34 -63.76
CA SER A 430 14.77 -14.54 -64.38
C SER A 430 13.92 -15.28 -63.32
N ASP A 431 12.58 -15.34 -63.40
CA ASP A 431 11.71 -16.30 -64.14
C ASP A 431 11.89 -17.79 -63.72
N GLY A 432 10.88 -18.63 -63.46
CA GLY A 432 9.39 -18.54 -63.47
C GLY A 432 8.79 -19.84 -62.83
N GLY A 433 7.48 -20.13 -62.73
CA GLY A 433 6.26 -19.47 -63.24
C GLY A 433 4.95 -20.10 -62.66
N THR A 434 3.79 -19.70 -63.19
CA THR A 434 2.40 -19.97 -62.71
C THR A 434 1.62 -20.95 -63.64
N PRO A 435 0.37 -21.39 -63.31
CA PRO A 435 -0.90 -20.60 -63.42
C PRO A 435 -1.87 -20.82 -62.21
N GLY A 436 -2.91 -20.03 -61.88
CA GLY A 436 -3.68 -18.96 -62.55
C GLY A 436 -5.09 -19.42 -62.96
N PRO A 437 -6.16 -18.58 -63.03
CA PRO A 437 -6.47 -17.29 -62.38
C PRO A 437 -7.91 -17.19 -61.78
N TYR A 438 -8.29 -16.07 -61.11
CA TYR A 438 -9.55 -15.29 -61.34
C TYR A 438 -9.80 -14.14 -60.31
N GLY A 439 -9.71 -12.89 -60.79
CA GLY A 439 -10.72 -11.81 -60.62
C GLY A 439 -11.15 -11.21 -59.26
N ALA A 440 -10.55 -10.06 -58.93
CA ALA A 440 -11.22 -8.76 -58.62
C ALA A 440 -12.16 -8.55 -57.39
N ALA A 441 -11.62 -7.82 -56.40
CA ALA A 441 -12.10 -6.57 -55.76
C ALA A 441 -13.61 -6.21 -55.60
N GLY A 442 -13.96 -5.76 -54.37
CA GLY A 442 -14.72 -4.51 -54.16
C GLY A 442 -15.91 -4.50 -53.17
N GLY A 443 -15.95 -3.48 -52.29
CA GLY A 443 -17.20 -2.81 -51.87
C GLY A 443 -17.79 -3.08 -50.47
N SER A 444 -18.03 -2.00 -49.72
CA SER A 444 -18.91 -1.94 -48.51
C SER A 444 -20.40 -1.94 -48.88
N PRO A 445 -21.34 -2.07 -47.90
CA PRO A 445 -22.04 -0.86 -47.41
C PRO A 445 -22.43 -0.89 -45.90
N GLY A 446 -23.13 0.14 -45.41
CA GLY A 446 -23.61 0.27 -44.01
C GLY A 446 -25.04 0.86 -43.87
N PHE A 447 -25.37 1.40 -42.69
CA PHE A 447 -26.68 1.94 -42.21
C PHE A 447 -27.79 0.89 -41.94
N GLY A 448 -28.74 1.03 -41.00
CA GLY A 448 -28.98 2.02 -39.92
C GLY A 448 -30.44 1.96 -39.37
N GLU A 449 -30.67 2.26 -38.07
CA GLU A 449 -31.97 2.53 -37.36
C GLU A 449 -33.12 1.46 -37.47
N ALA A 450 -34.24 1.44 -36.71
CA ALA A 450 -34.88 2.35 -35.74
C ALA A 450 -35.70 1.60 -34.64
N THR A 451 -36.51 2.32 -33.86
CA THR A 451 -37.13 1.93 -32.55
C THR A 451 -38.69 1.93 -32.57
N VAL A 452 -39.36 1.48 -31.48
CA VAL A 452 -40.70 1.93 -30.93
C VAL A 452 -41.97 1.03 -31.04
N LEU A 453 -42.43 0.57 -29.85
CA LEU A 453 -43.80 0.40 -29.25
C LEU A 453 -44.98 -0.45 -29.82
N THR A 454 -45.78 -0.91 -28.84
CA THR A 454 -47.13 -1.57 -28.73
C THR A 454 -48.32 -0.68 -29.22
N PRO A 455 -49.65 -1.07 -29.26
CA PRO A 455 -50.36 -2.05 -28.38
C PRO A 455 -51.70 -2.74 -28.85
N ASP A 456 -52.29 -3.54 -27.92
CA ASP A 456 -53.73 -3.79 -27.55
C ASP A 456 -54.81 -4.54 -28.42
N ALA A 457 -55.71 -5.22 -27.67
CA ALA A 457 -57.15 -5.54 -27.84
C ALA A 457 -57.76 -6.41 -28.98
N GLY A 458 -58.26 -7.62 -28.61
CA GLY A 458 -59.71 -7.88 -28.57
C GLY A 458 -60.44 -8.87 -29.53
N ARG A 459 -61.28 -9.76 -28.95
CA ARG A 459 -62.36 -10.65 -29.53
C ARG A 459 -61.93 -11.98 -30.22
N GLY A 460 -62.62 -13.12 -30.05
CA GLY A 460 -63.73 -13.47 -29.13
C GLY A 460 -64.43 -14.84 -29.34
N HIS A 461 -65.30 -15.23 -28.38
CA HIS A 461 -66.43 -16.21 -28.40
C HIS A 461 -66.26 -17.77 -28.42
N GLY A 462 -67.03 -18.44 -27.52
CA GLY A 462 -67.45 -19.86 -27.53
C GLY A 462 -67.17 -20.62 -26.21
N ALA A 463 -68.05 -20.64 -25.20
CA ALA A 463 -69.19 -21.59 -24.96
C ALA A 463 -68.76 -23.08 -24.82
N ALA A 464 -69.23 -23.92 -23.86
CA ALA A 464 -70.04 -23.78 -22.63
C ALA A 464 -69.96 -25.09 -21.80
N GLY A 465 -70.38 -25.12 -20.51
CA GLY A 465 -70.77 -26.37 -19.82
C GLY A 465 -70.14 -26.69 -18.43
N LEU A 466 -70.97 -26.59 -17.38
CA LEU A 466 -70.92 -27.36 -16.12
C LEU A 466 -72.04 -28.45 -16.19
N PRO A 467 -72.33 -29.33 -15.18
CA PRO A 467 -71.79 -29.48 -13.82
C PRO A 467 -71.57 -30.94 -13.28
N GLY A 468 -71.07 -31.05 -12.02
CA GLY A 468 -71.36 -32.16 -11.07
C GLY A 468 -70.30 -33.27 -10.95
N GLY A 469 -70.06 -33.91 -9.78
CA GLY A 469 -70.57 -33.68 -8.41
C GLY A 469 -70.25 -34.87 -7.45
N GLY A 470 -70.17 -34.63 -6.12
CA GLY A 470 -69.90 -35.66 -5.06
C GLY A 470 -68.42 -36.10 -4.96
N GLY A 471 -67.77 -36.34 -3.81
CA GLY A 471 -68.20 -36.77 -2.46
C GLY A 471 -67.87 -38.27 -2.27
N GLY A 472 -67.27 -38.80 -1.19
CA GLY A 472 -66.64 -38.23 0.02
C GLY A 472 -66.26 -39.35 1.02
N GLY A 473 -65.21 -39.17 1.85
CA GLY A 473 -64.79 -40.10 2.94
C GLY A 473 -64.10 -41.41 2.51
N ALA A 474 -63.43 -42.19 3.37
CA ALA A 474 -62.91 -41.95 4.74
C ALA A 474 -61.92 -43.07 5.18
N LEU A 475 -60.97 -42.75 6.08
CA LEU A 475 -60.24 -43.62 7.04
C LEU A 475 -59.37 -44.82 6.53
N GLY A 476 -58.11 -44.90 7.03
CA GLY A 476 -57.31 -46.14 6.99
C GLY A 476 -55.78 -45.98 7.14
N GLN A 477 -55.26 -45.96 8.38
CA GLN A 477 -53.89 -46.40 8.74
C GLN A 477 -53.96 -47.86 9.28
N PRO A 478 -52.86 -48.63 9.52
CA PRO A 478 -51.43 -48.23 9.65
C PRO A 478 -50.40 -49.15 8.94
N GLY A 479 -49.09 -48.86 9.07
CA GLY A 479 -48.06 -49.92 9.02
C GLY A 479 -46.65 -49.56 8.51
N ALA A 480 -45.67 -49.60 9.43
CA ALA A 480 -44.25 -49.96 9.27
C ALA A 480 -43.31 -49.25 8.26
N ALA A 481 -42.15 -48.83 8.79
CA ALA A 481 -40.88 -48.62 8.07
C ALA A 481 -39.88 -49.75 8.47
N PRO A 482 -38.59 -49.74 8.08
CA PRO A 482 -37.91 -49.06 6.97
C PRO A 482 -37.13 -50.06 6.06
N GLY A 483 -36.52 -49.58 4.96
CA GLY A 483 -35.56 -50.37 4.18
C GLY A 483 -34.83 -49.55 3.13
N ALA A 484 -33.51 -49.42 3.26
CA ALA A 484 -32.63 -48.81 2.27
C ALA A 484 -32.00 -49.89 1.38
N TYR A 485 -31.78 -49.62 0.09
CA TYR A 485 -30.69 -50.21 -0.71
C TYR A 485 -30.39 -49.36 -1.96
N ALA A 486 -29.12 -49.39 -2.39
CA ALA A 486 -28.59 -48.79 -3.62
C ALA A 486 -28.90 -49.69 -4.85
N ALA A 487 -28.40 -49.52 -6.09
CA ALA A 487 -27.44 -48.63 -6.75
C ALA A 487 -27.64 -48.75 -8.29
N ALA A 488 -27.01 -47.88 -9.10
CA ALA A 488 -26.42 -48.17 -10.42
C ALA A 488 -25.60 -46.94 -10.88
N ALA A 489 -24.30 -46.93 -11.21
CA ALA A 489 -23.31 -47.89 -11.75
C ALA A 489 -23.07 -47.76 -13.27
N SER A 490 -21.84 -47.37 -13.63
CA SER A 490 -21.12 -47.79 -14.85
C SER A 490 -19.61 -47.71 -14.56
N ALA A 491 -18.83 -48.63 -15.13
CA ALA A 491 -17.41 -48.85 -14.81
C ALA A 491 -16.55 -48.80 -16.09
N ASP A 492 -15.22 -48.80 -15.93
CA ASP A 492 -14.34 -49.86 -16.45
C ASP A 492 -12.87 -49.72 -15.98
N GLU A 493 -12.29 -50.90 -15.64
CA GLU A 493 -10.92 -51.44 -15.87
C GLU A 493 -9.64 -50.59 -15.68
N THR A 494 -8.43 -51.08 -15.31
CA THR A 494 -7.83 -52.22 -14.55
C THR A 494 -6.38 -51.78 -14.18
N GLY A 495 -5.55 -52.40 -13.31
CA GLY A 495 -5.63 -53.57 -12.42
C GLY A 495 -4.23 -53.94 -11.84
N LEU A 496 -4.12 -55.12 -11.19
CA LEU A 496 -2.91 -55.80 -10.65
C LEU A 496 -2.21 -55.28 -9.35
N LEU A 497 -1.75 -56.25 -8.56
CA LEU A 497 -1.27 -56.25 -7.15
C LEU A 497 0.27 -56.67 -7.12
N PRO A 498 1.00 -56.96 -6.00
CA PRO A 498 0.55 -57.18 -4.60
C PRO A 498 1.51 -56.85 -3.39
N ALA A 499 0.92 -56.96 -2.17
CA ALA A 499 1.40 -57.64 -0.94
C ALA A 499 2.43 -57.06 0.08
N ASP A 500 1.97 -57.01 1.35
CA ASP A 500 2.57 -57.56 2.60
C ASP A 500 3.83 -56.91 3.25
N ALA A 501 4.05 -56.91 4.59
CA ALA A 501 3.25 -57.42 5.73
C ALA A 501 3.61 -56.78 7.11
N ALA A 502 2.57 -56.65 7.96
CA ALA A 502 2.42 -57.09 9.36
C ALA A 502 3.36 -56.63 10.54
N GLY A 503 2.73 -56.35 11.70
CA GLY A 503 3.41 -56.40 13.01
C GLY A 503 2.77 -55.61 14.17
N ALA A 504 1.93 -56.25 15.00
CA ALA A 504 1.56 -55.82 16.37
C ALA A 504 1.62 -57.07 17.28
N PRO A 505 1.89 -56.98 18.62
CA PRO A 505 0.80 -56.70 19.58
C PRO A 505 1.14 -56.10 20.99
N VAL A 506 0.12 -55.49 21.62
CA VAL A 506 -0.36 -55.58 23.04
C VAL A 506 0.60 -55.91 24.22
N GLY A 507 0.53 -55.14 25.34
CA GLY A 507 0.78 -55.72 26.69
C GLY A 507 1.13 -54.81 27.90
N ALA A 508 0.12 -54.47 28.72
CA ALA A 508 0.05 -54.32 30.22
C ALA A 508 1.17 -53.70 31.13
N ALA A 509 0.72 -53.15 32.27
CA ALA A 509 1.45 -52.39 33.30
C ALA A 509 2.21 -53.19 34.40
N ALA A 510 3.16 -52.53 35.11
CA ALA A 510 3.21 -52.44 36.60
C ALA A 510 4.43 -51.64 37.19
N ASP A 511 4.18 -50.99 38.34
CA ASP A 511 5.01 -50.27 39.34
C ASP A 511 6.55 -50.44 39.49
N ALA A 512 7.25 -49.36 39.93
CA ALA A 512 7.66 -49.16 41.36
C ALA A 512 8.65 -47.98 41.66
N GLY A 513 8.31 -47.13 42.68
CA GLY A 513 9.23 -46.36 43.55
C GLY A 513 9.77 -44.98 43.05
N GLY A 514 9.92 -43.91 43.87
CA GLY A 514 9.50 -43.68 45.28
C GLY A 514 10.11 -42.40 45.93
N SER A 515 9.47 -41.87 46.98
CA SER A 515 9.87 -40.74 47.91
C SER A 515 9.72 -39.27 47.39
N HIS A 516 8.77 -38.47 47.90
CA HIS A 516 8.75 -37.58 49.10
C HIS A 516 9.26 -36.14 48.80
N ARG A 517 8.67 -35.00 49.22
CA ARG A 517 7.77 -34.60 50.35
C ARG A 517 7.16 -33.20 49.99
N ALA A 518 5.85 -32.97 49.80
CA ALA A 518 4.74 -32.81 50.75
C ALA A 518 4.83 -31.63 51.77
N THR A 519 3.99 -30.58 51.59
CA THR A 519 3.11 -29.86 52.58
C THR A 519 2.59 -28.52 52.00
N GLN A 520 1.38 -27.98 52.27
CA GLN A 520 0.11 -28.53 52.80
C GLN A 520 -1.05 -27.51 52.70
N GLY A 521 -2.25 -27.97 52.28
CA GLY A 521 -3.57 -27.39 52.63
C GLY A 521 -4.10 -26.20 51.78
N GLY A 522 -5.38 -26.11 51.43
CA GLY A 522 -6.52 -27.05 51.55
C GLY A 522 -7.82 -26.38 52.03
N GLY A 523 -8.95 -26.59 51.32
CA GLY A 523 -10.27 -26.14 51.81
C GLY A 523 -11.40 -26.05 50.78
N GLY A 524 -12.32 -27.02 50.88
CA GLY A 524 -13.70 -27.14 50.34
C GLY A 524 -14.44 -25.95 49.70
N GLY A 525 -15.29 -26.28 48.71
CA GLY A 525 -16.27 -25.38 48.10
C GLY A 525 -17.69 -25.49 48.70
N ILE A 526 -18.70 -25.37 47.81
CA ILE A 526 -20.17 -25.48 47.97
C ILE A 526 -20.94 -24.15 47.78
N PHE A 527 -21.88 -24.21 46.85
CA PHE A 527 -23.07 -23.36 46.59
C PHE A 527 -23.39 -22.18 47.50
N GLY A 528 -23.67 -21.02 46.89
CA GLY A 528 -24.32 -19.88 47.53
C GLY A 528 -24.80 -18.82 46.54
N SER A 529 -26.00 -18.99 45.97
CA SER A 529 -26.64 -17.99 45.11
C SER A 529 -27.07 -16.75 45.91
N ARG A 530 -26.75 -15.54 45.42
CA ARG A 530 -27.48 -14.31 45.77
C ARG A 530 -27.23 -13.16 44.79
N ARG A 531 -28.32 -12.65 44.22
CA ARG A 531 -28.38 -11.38 43.48
C ARG A 531 -28.13 -10.20 44.43
N VAL A 532 -27.34 -9.21 44.03
CA VAL A 532 -27.31 -7.87 44.65
C VAL A 532 -27.17 -6.82 43.54
N MET A 533 -28.07 -5.83 43.52
CA MET A 533 -27.94 -4.62 42.70
C MET A 533 -27.05 -3.59 43.40
N VAL A 534 -26.12 -2.95 42.68
CA VAL A 534 -25.58 -1.61 42.95
C VAL A 534 -25.21 -1.02 41.57
N ALA A 535 -26.02 -0.18 40.94
CA ALA A 535 -26.26 1.25 41.21
C ALA A 535 -25.03 2.15 40.94
N ALA A 536 -25.17 3.06 39.98
CA ALA A 536 -24.11 3.99 39.58
C ALA A 536 -23.85 5.10 40.61
N ALA A 537 -22.62 5.60 40.66
CA ALA A 537 -22.26 6.79 41.44
C ALA A 537 -21.41 7.76 40.59
N ILE A 538 -21.99 8.93 40.33
CA ILE A 538 -21.32 10.09 39.73
C ILE A 538 -20.45 10.76 40.80
N ILE A 539 -19.24 11.17 40.46
CA ILE A 539 -18.47 12.15 41.26
C ILE A 539 -17.98 13.27 40.36
N ALA A 540 -18.46 14.48 40.64
CA ALA A 540 -17.90 15.74 40.16
C ALA A 540 -17.92 16.74 41.32
N VAL A 541 -16.76 17.24 41.75
CA VAL A 541 -16.61 18.40 42.65
C VAL A 541 -15.41 19.23 42.21
N LEU A 542 -15.51 20.54 42.41
CA LEU A 542 -14.68 21.59 41.79
C LEU A 542 -14.02 22.48 42.88
N PHE A 543 -12.85 23.05 42.56
CA PHE A 543 -12.15 24.18 43.24
C PHE A 543 -11.67 24.08 44.71
N VAL A 544 -10.45 24.56 44.95
CA VAL A 544 -10.15 25.92 45.48
C VAL A 544 -8.66 26.26 45.22
N ALA A 545 -8.34 27.56 45.07
CA ALA A 545 -7.00 28.10 44.79
C ALA A 545 -6.39 28.84 46.00
N ILE A 546 -5.06 29.08 45.99
CA ILE A 546 -4.21 30.08 46.70
C ILE A 546 -2.74 29.60 46.50
N GLY A 547 -1.68 30.40 46.27
CA GLY A 547 -1.58 31.83 45.97
C GLY A 547 -0.57 32.63 46.83
N THR A 548 0.74 32.61 46.53
CA THR A 548 1.79 33.60 46.93
C THR A 548 3.10 33.27 46.17
N THR A 549 3.69 34.09 45.27
CA THR A 549 4.34 35.42 45.36
C THR A 549 5.72 35.48 46.02
N ALA A 550 6.77 35.71 45.22
CA ALA A 550 7.94 36.53 45.57
C ALA A 550 8.60 37.06 44.28
N GLY A 551 8.92 38.35 44.23
CA GLY A 551 9.62 38.99 43.11
C GLY A 551 10.20 40.34 43.49
N VAL A 552 11.31 40.72 42.85
CA VAL A 552 12.08 41.99 43.02
C VAL A 552 12.73 42.24 41.64
N VAL A 553 12.18 43.15 40.81
CA VAL A 553 12.49 44.61 40.68
C VAL A 553 13.75 44.86 39.82
N LEU A 554 13.58 45.36 38.58
CA LEU A 554 13.90 46.73 38.08
C LEU A 554 15.40 47.09 38.13
N THR A 555 16.03 47.85 37.21
CA THR A 555 15.62 48.77 36.13
C THR A 555 16.58 48.64 34.94
N GLY A 556 16.22 49.14 33.74
CA GLY A 556 16.87 50.39 33.28
C GLY A 556 16.95 50.45 31.76
N ARG A 557 17.02 51.68 31.22
CA ARG A 557 16.72 52.01 29.81
C ARG A 557 17.83 52.88 29.22
N ASP A 558 17.82 53.03 27.90
CA ASP A 558 18.50 54.06 27.09
C ASP A 558 20.02 53.92 26.99
N SER A 559 20.73 54.53 26.02
CA SER A 559 20.48 54.92 24.62
C SER A 559 21.82 55.51 24.13
N GLY A 560 22.27 55.30 22.90
CA GLY A 560 23.51 55.97 22.45
C GLY A 560 24.09 55.53 21.11
N SER A 561 24.19 56.47 20.18
CA SER A 561 24.72 56.34 18.82
C SER A 561 26.17 56.82 18.68
N GLY A 562 26.86 56.34 17.63
CA GLY A 562 28.08 56.94 17.08
C GLY A 562 29.28 55.99 17.07
N GLY A 563 30.15 55.96 16.05
CA GLY A 563 30.22 56.81 14.86
C GLY A 563 31.68 57.17 14.56
N ASP A 564 32.20 56.66 13.44
CA ASP A 564 33.44 57.04 12.74
C ASP A 564 34.79 57.13 13.49
N SER A 565 35.82 56.44 12.97
CA SER A 565 36.85 57.10 12.13
C SER A 565 38.03 56.18 11.76
N VAL A 566 38.72 56.52 10.67
CA VAL A 566 39.80 55.78 10.03
C VAL A 566 41.17 56.38 10.37
N ALA A 567 42.18 55.55 10.65
CA ALA A 567 43.59 55.90 10.40
C ALA A 567 44.48 54.64 10.31
N ALA A 568 45.37 54.61 9.31
CA ALA A 568 46.41 53.60 9.16
C ALA A 568 47.80 54.25 9.31
N VAL A 569 48.76 53.53 9.90
CA VAL A 569 50.21 53.82 9.82
C VAL A 569 50.95 52.48 9.74
N GLY A 570 51.97 52.38 8.89
CA GLY A 570 52.70 51.13 8.63
C GLY A 570 54.22 51.22 8.85
N GLY A 571 54.95 50.24 8.29
CA GLY A 571 56.40 50.06 8.39
C GLY A 571 56.80 48.93 9.36
N ALA A 572 57.90 48.21 9.19
CA ALA A 572 58.83 48.06 8.06
C ALA A 572 59.64 46.75 8.25
N PHE A 573 60.20 46.17 7.18
CA PHE A 573 61.10 44.99 7.26
C PHE A 573 62.45 45.34 7.91
N PRO A 574 63.17 44.34 8.47
CA PRO A 574 64.32 43.84 7.70
C PRO A 574 64.54 42.31 7.75
N THR A 575 65.34 41.84 6.78
CA THR A 575 65.85 40.48 6.56
C THR A 575 67.21 40.24 7.23
N THR A 576 67.54 38.98 7.61
CA THR A 576 68.81 38.29 7.19
C THR A 576 68.91 36.80 7.58
N ASP A 577 69.23 35.99 6.57
CA ASP A 577 70.21 34.89 6.50
C ASP A 577 70.09 33.52 7.24
N PRO A 578 70.69 32.42 6.68
CA PRO A 578 70.26 31.03 6.91
C PRO A 578 71.21 30.17 7.75
N ILE A 579 70.71 29.01 8.21
CA ILE A 579 71.42 28.01 9.03
C ILE A 579 71.36 26.62 8.31
N PRO A 580 72.42 25.79 8.35
CA PRO A 580 72.67 24.71 7.36
C PRO A 580 71.90 23.40 7.61
N PRO A 581 71.88 22.46 6.63
CA PRO A 581 71.11 21.23 6.74
C PRO A 581 71.68 20.25 7.78
N SER A 582 70.86 19.84 8.74
CA SER A 582 71.15 18.76 9.67
C SER A 582 70.57 17.45 9.17
N SER A 583 71.42 16.52 8.76
CA SER A 583 71.06 15.16 8.40
C SER A 583 70.97 14.27 9.66
N SER A 584 69.79 13.76 9.96
CA SER A 584 69.53 12.69 10.94
C SER A 584 68.22 11.98 10.57
N PRO A 585 68.04 10.70 10.94
CA PRO A 585 67.38 9.74 10.06
C PRO A 585 65.87 9.88 9.99
N THR A 586 65.33 9.47 8.84
CA THR A 586 63.91 9.22 8.63
C THR A 586 63.41 8.16 9.61
N SER A 587 62.86 8.60 10.75
CA SER A 587 61.97 7.75 11.54
C SER A 587 60.68 7.58 10.73
N GLU A 588 60.47 6.40 10.18
CA GLU A 588 59.16 5.96 9.68
C GLU A 588 58.12 6.25 10.77
N PRO A 589 57.01 6.95 10.48
CA PRO A 589 56.00 7.26 11.49
C PRO A 589 55.51 5.95 12.12
N PRO A 590 55.33 5.88 13.46
CA PRO A 590 54.76 4.70 14.08
C PRO A 590 53.41 4.41 13.42
N ALA A 591 53.22 3.17 12.96
CA ALA A 591 52.03 2.76 12.22
C ALA A 591 50.77 3.20 12.98
N ALA A 592 50.02 4.12 12.39
CA ALA A 592 48.90 4.79 13.05
C ALA A 592 47.90 3.73 13.55
N THR A 593 47.88 3.52 14.87
CA THR A 593 47.18 2.39 15.51
C THR A 593 45.68 2.39 15.29
N ASN A 594 45.13 3.55 14.93
CA ASN A 594 43.73 3.80 14.66
C ASN A 594 43.46 4.21 13.19
N LEU A 595 44.32 3.84 12.24
CA LEU A 595 44.07 4.03 10.80
C LEU A 595 43.36 2.81 10.20
N VAL A 596 42.27 3.07 9.46
CA VAL A 596 41.56 2.10 8.63
C VAL A 596 41.67 2.54 7.18
N ARG A 597 42.27 1.72 6.32
CA ARG A 597 42.30 1.95 4.86
C ARG A 597 41.14 1.21 4.20
N VAL A 598 40.39 1.92 3.38
CA VAL A 598 39.35 1.39 2.50
C VAL A 598 39.77 1.69 1.07
N ALA A 599 39.65 0.72 0.17
CA ALA A 599 39.93 0.92 -1.24
C ALA A 599 38.92 0.13 -2.09
N GLY A 600 38.51 0.67 -3.22
CA GLY A 600 37.65 -0.05 -4.15
C GLY A 600 36.65 0.84 -4.86
N SER A 601 35.46 0.30 -5.12
CA SER A 601 34.44 0.88 -5.99
C SER A 601 34.13 2.34 -5.69
N SER A 602 34.35 3.22 -6.68
CA SER A 602 33.89 4.61 -6.70
C SER A 602 32.37 4.76 -6.48
N GLU A 603 31.60 3.70 -6.77
CA GLU A 603 30.16 3.63 -6.55
C GLU A 603 29.78 3.38 -5.08
N VAL A 604 30.63 2.74 -4.28
CA VAL A 604 30.35 2.45 -2.86
C VAL A 604 31.04 3.44 -1.93
N ALA A 605 32.12 4.08 -2.39
CA ALA A 605 32.85 5.11 -1.64
C ALA A 605 31.95 6.20 -1.00
N PRO A 606 30.89 6.75 -1.65
CA PRO A 606 30.01 7.74 -1.01
C PRO A 606 29.27 7.22 0.24
N ILE A 607 28.97 5.92 0.29
CA ILE A 607 28.33 5.25 1.44
C ILE A 607 29.36 5.17 2.59
N THR A 608 30.58 4.75 2.29
CA THR A 608 31.68 4.65 3.26
C THR A 608 32.12 6.04 3.78
N GLU A 609 32.13 7.06 2.91
CA GLU A 609 32.40 8.45 3.29
C GLU A 609 31.33 8.98 4.23
N THR A 610 30.05 8.74 3.94
CA THR A 610 28.93 9.07 4.83
C THR A 610 29.09 8.36 6.19
N ALA A 611 29.38 7.05 6.19
CA ALA A 611 29.65 6.29 7.41
C ALA A 611 30.76 6.91 8.26
N TYR A 612 31.88 7.30 7.63
CA TYR A 612 33.01 7.90 8.32
C TYR A 612 32.71 9.32 8.83
N ASN A 613 32.01 10.13 8.03
CA ASN A 613 31.64 11.50 8.37
C ASN A 613 30.74 11.58 9.62
N GLU A 614 29.93 10.54 9.88
CA GLU A 614 29.17 10.39 11.13
C GLU A 614 29.99 9.74 12.25
N PHE A 615 30.66 8.62 11.96
CA PHE A 615 31.46 7.87 12.95
C PHE A 615 32.49 8.77 13.66
N ARG A 616 33.17 9.64 12.92
CA ARG A 616 34.18 10.56 13.50
C ARG A 616 33.58 11.62 14.45
N GLN A 617 32.26 11.80 14.47
CA GLN A 617 31.60 12.72 15.42
C GLN A 617 31.67 12.15 16.84
N THR A 618 31.50 10.83 16.98
CA THR A 618 31.58 10.09 18.25
C THR A 618 32.98 9.54 18.51
N GLN A 619 33.70 9.09 17.49
CA GLN A 619 35.00 8.44 17.60
C GLN A 619 36.11 9.20 16.84
N ARG A 620 36.57 10.31 17.43
CA ARG A 620 37.54 11.25 16.82
C ARG A 620 38.97 10.73 16.69
N ASN A 621 39.31 9.64 17.37
CA ASN A 621 40.65 9.06 17.39
C ASN A 621 40.88 8.00 16.31
N VAL A 622 39.88 7.69 15.47
CA VAL A 622 40.00 6.80 14.30
C VAL A 622 39.99 7.63 13.02
N THR A 623 40.97 7.37 12.16
CA THR A 623 41.02 7.93 10.81
C THR A 623 40.67 6.83 9.81
N VAL A 624 39.67 7.08 8.96
CA VAL A 624 39.39 6.24 7.80
C VAL A 624 39.94 6.95 6.56
N ASN A 625 40.76 6.25 5.77
CA ASN A 625 41.29 6.73 4.51
C ASN A 625 40.64 5.91 3.38
N ILE A 626 39.92 6.58 2.48
CA ILE A 626 39.10 5.96 1.44
C ILE A 626 39.73 6.27 0.08
N GLU A 627 40.02 5.24 -0.71
CA GLU A 627 40.65 5.33 -2.04
C GLU A 627 39.72 4.75 -3.11
N ALA A 628 38.98 5.65 -3.78
CA ALA A 628 38.04 5.30 -4.85
C ALA A 628 38.76 4.92 -6.15
N THR A 629 38.50 3.70 -6.63
CA THR A 629 39.09 3.00 -7.77
C THR A 629 38.05 2.02 -8.35
N SER A 630 38.48 0.88 -8.95
CA SER A 630 37.58 -0.21 -9.35
C SER A 630 37.31 -1.19 -8.19
N THR A 631 36.24 -1.97 -8.30
CA THR A 631 35.95 -3.07 -7.35
C THR A 631 37.07 -4.13 -7.36
N GLU A 632 37.63 -4.43 -8.54
CA GLU A 632 38.73 -5.37 -8.73
C GLU A 632 40.04 -4.90 -8.07
N ASP A 633 40.35 -3.60 -8.17
CA ASP A 633 41.50 -3.00 -7.48
C ASP A 633 41.28 -2.98 -5.97
N GLY A 634 40.05 -2.72 -5.50
CA GLY A 634 39.66 -2.85 -4.11
C GLY A 634 39.90 -4.25 -3.56
N PHE A 635 39.43 -5.28 -4.28
CA PHE A 635 39.73 -6.67 -3.91
C PHE A 635 41.23 -6.98 -3.97
N ALA A 636 41.97 -6.51 -4.97
CA ALA A 636 43.42 -6.68 -5.03
C ALA A 636 44.15 -6.01 -3.85
N ALA A 637 43.70 -4.83 -3.42
CA ALA A 637 44.22 -4.12 -2.26
C ALA A 637 43.87 -4.84 -0.93
N LEU A 638 42.66 -5.36 -0.81
CA LEU A 638 42.22 -6.16 0.35
C LEU A 638 43.05 -7.43 0.51
N CYS A 639 43.19 -8.20 -0.59
CA CYS A 639 43.91 -9.46 -0.63
C CYS A 639 45.42 -9.31 -0.45
N SER A 640 46.02 -8.23 -0.97
CA SER A 640 47.46 -7.96 -0.84
C SER A 640 47.88 -7.33 0.49
N GLY A 641 46.94 -7.14 1.43
CA GLY A 641 47.22 -6.56 2.74
C GLY A 641 47.16 -5.03 2.80
N LYS A 642 47.01 -4.35 1.67
CA LYS A 642 47.11 -2.89 1.54
C LYS A 642 45.91 -2.15 2.12
N ALA A 643 44.69 -2.67 1.93
CA ALA A 643 43.47 -2.14 2.53
C ALA A 643 42.96 -3.05 3.66
N GLU A 644 42.24 -2.49 4.63
CA GLU A 644 41.54 -3.24 5.69
C GLU A 644 40.14 -3.70 5.23
N LEU A 645 39.46 -2.79 4.53
CA LEU A 645 38.15 -2.96 3.95
C LEU A 645 38.24 -2.73 2.44
N ALA A 646 37.32 -3.31 1.67
CA ALA A 646 37.14 -2.95 0.27
C ALA A 646 35.68 -2.71 -0.09
N ASP A 647 35.48 -1.63 -0.82
CA ASP A 647 34.21 -1.15 -1.33
C ASP A 647 33.95 -1.85 -2.67
N ALA A 648 32.78 -2.46 -2.84
CA ALA A 648 32.53 -3.38 -3.96
C ALA A 648 31.11 -3.28 -4.52
N SER A 649 31.00 -3.00 -5.82
CA SER A 649 29.71 -2.88 -6.52
C SER A 649 29.21 -4.19 -7.17
N PHE A 650 29.84 -5.31 -6.84
CA PHE A 650 29.42 -6.66 -7.14
C PHE A 650 30.06 -7.66 -6.17
N GLU A 651 29.52 -8.88 -6.08
CA GLU A 651 30.01 -9.91 -5.17
C GLU A 651 31.38 -10.47 -5.59
N LEU A 652 32.26 -10.74 -4.62
CA LEU A 652 33.53 -11.44 -4.83
C LEU A 652 33.30 -12.91 -5.22
N THR A 653 33.31 -13.19 -6.53
CA THR A 653 33.17 -14.54 -7.06
C THR A 653 34.51 -15.22 -7.40
N PRO A 654 34.59 -16.57 -7.42
CA PRO A 654 35.81 -17.29 -7.79
C PRO A 654 36.24 -17.00 -9.23
N GLY A 655 37.34 -16.27 -9.39
CA GLY A 655 37.92 -15.90 -10.69
C GLY A 655 38.27 -14.41 -10.81
N ILE A 656 37.61 -13.54 -10.06
CA ILE A 656 37.89 -12.10 -10.03
C ILE A 656 39.25 -11.82 -9.40
N VAL A 657 39.56 -12.51 -8.30
CA VAL A 657 40.85 -12.41 -7.61
C VAL A 657 41.78 -13.54 -8.02
N LYS A 658 43.02 -13.18 -8.37
CA LYS A 658 44.07 -14.13 -8.82
C LYS A 658 44.61 -15.04 -7.71
N ASP A 659 44.45 -14.65 -6.44
CA ASP A 659 44.78 -15.48 -5.28
C ASP A 659 43.54 -16.23 -4.76
N PRO A 660 43.41 -17.56 -4.99
CA PRO A 660 42.30 -18.34 -4.48
C PRO A 660 42.33 -18.53 -2.95
N GLY A 661 43.42 -18.15 -2.27
CA GLY A 661 43.50 -18.08 -0.80
C GLY A 661 42.72 -16.91 -0.22
N CYS A 662 42.61 -15.79 -0.94
CA CYS A 662 42.01 -14.56 -0.41
C CYS A 662 40.52 -14.71 -0.05
N ALA A 663 39.73 -15.42 -0.88
CA ALA A 663 38.30 -15.62 -0.63
C ALA A 663 37.99 -16.32 0.71
N LYS A 664 38.97 -17.00 1.31
CA LYS A 664 38.86 -17.64 2.65
C LYS A 664 39.27 -16.71 3.80
N GLN A 665 39.86 -15.56 3.50
CA GLN A 665 40.41 -14.60 4.47
C GLN A 665 39.59 -13.31 4.54
N VAL A 666 38.58 -13.15 3.69
CA VAL A 666 37.71 -11.97 3.63
C VAL A 666 36.26 -12.34 3.94
N VAL A 667 35.47 -11.35 4.36
CA VAL A 667 34.04 -11.46 4.61
C VAL A 667 33.34 -10.28 3.93
N GLY A 668 32.29 -10.55 3.16
CA GLY A 668 31.43 -9.52 2.57
C GLY A 668 30.23 -9.22 3.46
N PHE A 669 29.83 -7.96 3.47
CA PHE A 669 28.60 -7.45 4.09
C PHE A 669 27.85 -6.65 3.02
N GLU A 670 26.59 -6.97 2.78
CA GLU A 670 25.75 -6.23 1.82
C GLU A 670 25.22 -4.97 2.52
N VAL A 671 25.57 -3.78 2.03
CA VAL A 671 25.34 -2.50 2.74
C VAL A 671 24.22 -1.65 2.16
N ALA A 672 23.95 -1.77 0.87
CA ALA A 672 22.90 -1.03 0.17
C ALA A 672 22.53 -1.73 -1.14
N HIS A 673 21.42 -1.30 -1.75
CA HIS A 673 21.16 -1.46 -3.17
C HIS A 673 21.38 -0.13 -3.88
N HIS A 674 22.04 -0.14 -5.04
CA HIS A 674 21.97 0.98 -5.97
C HIS A 674 20.83 0.72 -6.94
N THR A 675 19.87 1.64 -6.99
CA THR A 675 18.72 1.53 -7.87
C THR A 675 18.54 2.81 -8.67
N LEU A 676 18.44 2.65 -9.99
CA LEU A 676 18.35 3.73 -10.96
C LEU A 676 17.06 3.63 -11.77
N PRO A 677 15.90 4.04 -11.22
CA PRO A 677 14.64 4.09 -11.96
C PRO A 677 14.76 4.90 -13.26
N ILE A 678 14.25 4.33 -14.35
CA ILE A 678 13.87 5.14 -15.51
C ILE A 678 12.53 5.79 -15.17
N VAL A 679 12.41 7.10 -15.41
CA VAL A 679 11.23 7.90 -15.10
C VAL A 679 10.71 8.60 -16.35
N VAL A 680 9.40 8.79 -16.37
CA VAL A 680 8.69 9.66 -17.32
C VAL A 680 7.72 10.55 -16.56
N ASN A 681 7.18 11.55 -17.25
CA ASN A 681 6.05 12.30 -16.75
C ASN A 681 4.82 11.38 -16.52
N PRO A 682 4.01 11.58 -15.46
CA PRO A 682 2.77 10.84 -15.28
C PRO A 682 1.80 10.90 -16.48
N GLN A 683 1.82 11.99 -17.27
CA GLN A 683 1.00 12.14 -18.48
C GLN A 683 1.49 11.32 -19.69
N ASN A 684 2.63 10.62 -19.57
CA ASN A 684 3.10 9.66 -20.55
C ASN A 684 2.37 8.33 -20.31
N THR A 685 1.26 8.12 -21.02
CA THR A 685 0.33 6.99 -20.83
C THR A 685 0.57 5.82 -21.78
N TRP A 686 1.73 5.75 -22.44
CA TRP A 686 2.09 4.65 -23.35
C TRP A 686 3.30 3.85 -22.90
N LEU A 687 4.29 4.49 -22.27
CA LEU A 687 5.54 3.84 -21.86
C LEU A 687 5.41 3.10 -20.52
N HIS A 688 4.57 2.06 -20.46
CA HIS A 688 4.36 1.31 -19.21
C HIS A 688 5.58 0.48 -18.82
N CYS A 689 5.99 -0.43 -19.71
CA CYS A 689 7.03 -1.42 -19.46
C CYS A 689 8.05 -1.47 -20.61
N LEU A 690 9.33 -1.61 -20.27
CA LEU A 690 10.45 -1.72 -21.21
C LEU A 690 11.18 -3.05 -21.03
N SER A 691 11.36 -3.79 -22.13
CA SER A 691 12.34 -4.86 -22.18
C SER A 691 13.77 -4.30 -22.15
N LEU A 692 14.74 -5.09 -21.66
CA LEU A 692 16.16 -4.69 -21.66
C LEU A 692 16.65 -4.30 -23.07
N LYS A 693 16.14 -4.95 -24.12
CA LYS A 693 16.43 -4.59 -25.51
C LYS A 693 15.99 -3.16 -25.83
N GLN A 694 14.78 -2.76 -25.42
CA GLN A 694 14.28 -1.41 -25.63
C GLN A 694 15.05 -0.39 -24.78
N VAL A 695 15.40 -0.71 -23.53
CA VAL A 695 16.27 0.16 -22.70
C VAL A 695 17.59 0.45 -23.42
N LYS A 696 18.26 -0.59 -23.95
CA LYS A 696 19.49 -0.44 -24.75
C LYS A 696 19.26 0.38 -26.02
N GLN A 697 18.13 0.15 -26.71
CA GLN A 697 17.76 0.90 -27.92
C GLN A 697 17.48 2.39 -27.63
N ILE A 698 16.94 2.72 -26.46
CA ILE A 698 16.64 4.09 -26.04
C ILE A 698 17.91 4.85 -25.64
N TRP A 699 18.78 4.23 -24.83
CA TRP A 699 19.85 4.92 -24.10
C TRP A 699 21.28 4.64 -24.61
N GLY A 700 21.49 3.59 -25.41
CA GLY A 700 22.82 3.22 -25.91
C GLY A 700 23.47 4.31 -26.76
N ALA A 701 24.80 4.37 -26.74
CA ALA A 701 25.59 5.43 -27.39
C ALA A 701 25.29 5.64 -28.87
N ASP A 702 25.10 4.56 -29.62
CA ASP A 702 24.81 4.58 -31.05
C ASP A 702 23.29 4.68 -31.36
N SER A 703 22.45 5.05 -30.38
CA SER A 703 21.00 5.14 -30.56
C SER A 703 20.60 6.28 -31.49
N SER A 704 19.87 5.92 -32.55
CA SER A 704 19.18 6.86 -33.45
C SER A 704 17.73 7.16 -33.02
N VAL A 705 17.27 6.61 -31.87
CA VAL A 705 15.91 6.84 -31.39
C VAL A 705 15.73 8.30 -30.97
N THR A 706 14.71 8.93 -31.55
CA THR A 706 14.32 10.33 -31.33
C THR A 706 12.81 10.51 -31.18
N ARG A 707 12.01 9.48 -31.48
CA ARG A 707 10.53 9.48 -31.39
C ARG A 707 10.01 8.21 -30.73
N TRP A 708 8.88 8.30 -30.04
CA TRP A 708 8.30 7.15 -29.31
C TRP A 708 7.89 6.00 -30.23
N SER A 709 7.30 6.33 -31.38
CA SER A 709 6.97 5.40 -32.49
C SER A 709 8.12 4.50 -32.98
N GLN A 710 9.38 4.87 -32.71
CA GLN A 710 10.58 4.11 -33.08
C GLN A 710 10.95 3.03 -32.05
N ILE A 711 10.38 3.09 -30.83
CA ILE A 711 10.57 2.10 -29.76
C ILE A 711 9.49 1.01 -29.88
N ASP A 712 8.25 1.43 -30.13
CA ASP A 712 7.11 0.58 -30.45
C ASP A 712 6.17 1.33 -31.40
N SER A 713 5.70 0.67 -32.46
CA SER A 713 4.82 1.29 -33.46
C SER A 713 3.41 1.66 -32.94
N SER A 714 3.03 1.18 -31.75
CA SER A 714 1.79 1.58 -31.07
C SER A 714 1.90 2.90 -30.29
N PHE A 715 3.13 3.36 -30.03
CA PHE A 715 3.38 4.62 -29.33
C PHE A 715 3.18 5.84 -30.26
N PRO A 716 2.85 7.02 -29.73
CA PRO A 716 2.63 8.22 -30.55
C PRO A 716 3.88 8.59 -31.37
N ASP A 717 3.69 9.21 -32.54
CA ASP A 717 4.80 9.77 -33.32
C ASP A 717 5.27 11.13 -32.78
N GLU A 718 5.47 11.20 -31.47
CA GLU A 718 5.94 12.38 -30.73
C GLU A 718 7.47 12.29 -30.49
N PRO A 719 8.19 13.44 -30.45
CA PRO A 719 9.62 13.46 -30.12
C PRO A 719 9.85 13.05 -28.65
N ILE A 720 11.07 12.60 -28.34
CA ILE A 720 11.50 12.27 -26.98
C ILE A 720 12.51 13.32 -26.50
N ALA A 721 12.29 13.87 -25.31
CA ALA A 721 13.29 14.68 -24.61
C ALA A 721 14.08 13.79 -23.64
N PHE A 722 15.40 13.68 -23.83
CA PHE A 722 16.26 12.86 -22.98
C PHE A 722 16.94 13.72 -21.94
N VAL A 723 16.80 13.36 -20.66
CA VAL A 723 17.38 14.06 -19.52
C VAL A 723 18.09 13.07 -18.60
N GLY A 724 19.20 13.44 -17.99
CA GLY A 724 19.93 12.57 -17.07
C GLY A 724 20.97 13.30 -16.22
N PRO A 725 21.56 12.61 -15.22
CA PRO A 725 22.67 13.14 -14.44
C PRO A 725 23.93 13.38 -15.30
N PRO A 726 24.93 14.16 -14.84
CA PRO A 726 26.15 14.40 -15.60
C PRO A 726 26.85 13.08 -16.01
N HIS A 727 27.48 13.03 -17.19
CA HIS A 727 28.09 11.79 -17.69
C HIS A 727 29.23 11.25 -16.80
N ASP A 728 29.86 12.12 -16.01
CA ASP A 728 30.90 11.83 -15.02
C ASP A 728 30.34 11.56 -13.60
N SER A 729 29.02 11.45 -13.46
CA SER A 729 28.39 11.00 -12.21
C SER A 729 28.39 9.47 -12.10
N VAL A 730 28.50 8.98 -10.86
CA VAL A 730 28.36 7.55 -10.53
C VAL A 730 27.05 6.98 -11.09
N GLN A 731 25.95 7.73 -11.01
CA GLN A 731 24.64 7.31 -11.53
C GLN A 731 24.67 7.10 -13.05
N ALA A 732 25.30 8.00 -13.82
CA ALA A 732 25.46 7.84 -15.26
C ALA A 732 26.38 6.66 -15.61
N GLU A 733 27.56 6.57 -14.99
CA GLU A 733 28.52 5.49 -15.25
C GLU A 733 27.92 4.11 -14.97
N VAL A 734 27.19 3.97 -13.84
CA VAL A 734 26.54 2.72 -13.45
C VAL A 734 25.37 2.41 -14.37
N PHE A 735 24.54 3.38 -14.72
CA PHE A 735 23.44 3.17 -15.67
C PHE A 735 23.98 2.66 -17.02
N ASN A 736 25.02 3.31 -17.54
CA ASN A 736 25.67 2.98 -18.82
C ASN A 736 26.29 1.57 -18.80
N ALA A 737 26.99 1.20 -17.73
CA ALA A 737 27.57 -0.14 -17.53
C ALA A 737 26.50 -1.22 -17.32
N THR A 738 25.31 -0.85 -16.84
CA THR A 738 24.19 -1.77 -16.64
C THR A 738 23.47 -2.06 -17.95
N ILE A 739 23.33 -1.05 -18.82
CA ILE A 739 22.68 -1.20 -20.13
C ILE A 739 23.67 -1.62 -21.23
N SER A 740 24.96 -1.32 -21.11
CA SER A 740 25.95 -1.57 -22.15
C SER A 740 27.28 -2.04 -21.56
N ASP A 741 28.14 -2.65 -22.36
CA ASP A 741 29.43 -3.17 -21.91
C ASP A 741 30.50 -2.04 -21.72
N ALA A 742 30.07 -0.81 -21.41
CA ALA A 742 30.92 0.37 -21.20
C ALA A 742 30.23 1.42 -20.31
N SER A 743 30.93 1.90 -19.27
CA SER A 743 30.43 2.96 -18.37
C SER A 743 30.50 4.37 -18.96
N ASP A 744 31.47 4.63 -19.83
CA ASP A 744 31.78 5.93 -20.41
C ASP A 744 31.00 6.26 -21.69
N ARG A 745 30.12 5.36 -22.15
CA ARG A 745 29.40 5.48 -23.43
C ARG A 745 27.89 5.49 -23.25
N SER A 746 27.28 6.64 -23.52
CA SER A 746 25.81 6.81 -23.59
C SER A 746 25.42 7.69 -24.77
N ARG A 747 24.12 7.74 -25.09
CA ARG A 747 23.62 8.73 -26.05
C ARG A 747 23.84 10.15 -25.54
N ALA A 748 23.76 11.13 -26.44
CA ALA A 748 23.58 12.52 -26.02
C ALA A 748 22.19 12.73 -25.37
N TYR A 749 22.18 13.37 -24.20
CA TYR A 749 21.01 13.83 -23.46
C TYR A 749 21.30 15.14 -22.71
N ARG A 750 20.27 15.81 -22.18
CA ARG A 750 20.43 17.02 -21.37
C ARG A 750 20.90 16.63 -19.96
N GLN A 751 22.11 17.06 -19.61
CA GLN A 751 22.71 16.83 -18.29
C GLN A 751 22.26 17.89 -17.29
N VAL A 752 21.76 17.44 -16.14
CA VAL A 752 21.31 18.24 -14.98
C VAL A 752 21.56 17.45 -13.69
N ASP A 753 21.47 18.04 -12.51
CA ASP A 753 21.55 17.29 -11.25
C ASP A 753 20.33 16.38 -11.04
N LEU A 754 20.37 15.46 -10.07
CA LEU A 754 19.32 14.44 -9.86
C LEU A 754 17.93 15.07 -9.62
N SER A 755 17.87 16.15 -8.83
CA SER A 755 16.66 16.97 -8.67
C SER A 755 16.28 17.73 -9.94
N GLY A 756 17.26 18.14 -10.76
CA GLY A 756 17.04 18.70 -12.09
C GLY A 756 16.39 17.70 -13.06
N VAL A 757 16.86 16.43 -13.11
CA VAL A 757 16.26 15.37 -13.94
C VAL A 757 14.80 15.20 -13.57
N ALA A 758 14.54 15.08 -12.27
CA ALA A 758 13.21 14.91 -11.73
C ALA A 758 12.29 16.12 -11.99
N ASN A 759 12.82 17.36 -11.97
CA ASN A 759 12.05 18.55 -12.31
C ASN A 759 11.77 18.69 -13.83
N ASP A 760 12.77 18.45 -14.69
CA ASP A 760 12.60 18.52 -16.14
C ASP A 760 11.61 17.45 -16.63
N VAL A 761 11.71 16.20 -16.13
CA VAL A 761 10.78 15.11 -16.50
C VAL A 761 9.36 15.37 -15.96
N ALA A 762 9.22 15.88 -14.73
CA ALA A 762 7.91 16.28 -14.21
C ALA A 762 7.29 17.47 -14.97
N GLY A 763 8.10 18.27 -15.68
CA GLY A 763 7.65 19.42 -16.48
C GLY A 763 7.31 19.13 -17.94
N ASP A 764 7.77 18.00 -18.50
CA ASP A 764 7.62 17.68 -19.92
C ASP A 764 7.06 16.26 -20.15
N ARG A 765 5.85 16.17 -20.71
CA ARG A 765 5.17 14.91 -21.06
C ARG A 765 5.99 14.01 -21.99
N SER A 766 6.82 14.61 -22.83
CA SER A 766 7.67 13.93 -23.81
C SER A 766 9.05 13.56 -23.24
N ALA A 767 9.34 13.90 -21.98
CA ALA A 767 10.62 13.62 -21.37
C ALA A 767 10.72 12.22 -20.76
N ILE A 768 11.91 11.65 -20.89
CA ILE A 768 12.38 10.45 -20.21
C ILE A 768 13.72 10.75 -19.55
N GLY A 769 13.90 10.23 -18.34
CA GLY A 769 15.16 10.33 -17.62
C GLY A 769 15.45 9.13 -16.75
N PHE A 770 16.59 9.17 -16.07
CA PHE A 770 16.96 8.23 -15.03
C PHE A 770 17.64 8.99 -13.89
N LEU A 771 17.42 8.54 -12.65
CA LEU A 771 17.99 9.12 -11.43
C LEU A 771 18.03 8.04 -10.34
N ASP A 772 18.53 8.37 -9.15
CA ASP A 772 18.53 7.51 -7.97
C ASP A 772 17.11 7.29 -7.39
N TYR A 773 16.89 6.13 -6.78
CA TYR A 773 15.61 5.82 -6.16
C TYR A 773 15.19 6.80 -5.03
N PRO A 774 16.05 7.23 -4.08
CA PRO A 774 15.66 8.18 -3.04
C PRO A 774 15.16 9.53 -3.59
N THR A 775 15.76 10.07 -4.65
CA THR A 775 15.24 11.27 -5.33
C THR A 775 13.93 10.98 -6.06
N TYR A 776 13.77 9.81 -6.69
CA TYR A 776 12.50 9.40 -7.32
C TYR A 776 11.37 9.33 -6.27
N GLU A 777 11.60 8.68 -5.13
CA GLU A 777 10.67 8.61 -4.00
C GLU A 777 10.33 10.00 -3.47
N THR A 778 11.34 10.88 -3.30
CA THR A 778 11.16 12.27 -2.84
C THR A 778 10.27 13.10 -3.77
N PHE A 779 10.28 12.82 -5.07
CA PHE A 779 9.42 13.48 -6.05
C PHE A 779 8.04 12.81 -6.18
N GLY A 780 7.92 11.53 -5.82
CA GLY A 780 6.69 10.77 -5.76
C GLY A 780 5.86 10.89 -7.05
N ALA A 781 4.56 11.14 -6.90
CA ALA A 781 3.60 11.25 -7.99
C ALA A 781 3.86 12.37 -9.03
N ARG A 782 4.92 13.19 -8.89
CA ARG A 782 5.40 14.09 -9.96
C ARG A 782 6.12 13.34 -11.09
N LEU A 783 6.55 12.10 -10.82
CA LEU A 783 7.20 11.20 -11.76
C LEU A 783 6.41 9.89 -11.81
N ARG A 784 6.51 9.19 -12.94
CA ARG A 784 6.10 7.79 -13.05
C ARG A 784 7.34 6.96 -13.37
N GLY A 785 7.65 6.01 -12.50
CA GLY A 785 8.64 4.97 -12.78
C GLY A 785 8.20 4.09 -13.96
N VAL A 786 9.14 3.74 -14.83
CA VAL A 786 8.93 2.84 -15.95
C VAL A 786 9.24 1.41 -15.49
N GLU A 787 8.35 0.48 -15.78
CA GLU A 787 8.55 -0.93 -15.43
C GLU A 787 9.63 -1.56 -16.32
N ILE A 788 10.41 -2.48 -15.78
CA ILE A 788 11.46 -3.18 -16.50
C ILE A 788 11.12 -4.66 -16.61
N ASN A 789 11.24 -5.22 -17.81
CA ASN A 789 11.10 -6.64 -18.06
C ASN A 789 12.46 -7.27 -18.35
N ASN A 790 12.91 -8.08 -17.38
CA ASN A 790 14.15 -8.86 -17.40
C ASN A 790 13.97 -10.27 -17.98
N GLY A 791 12.73 -10.69 -18.28
CA GLY A 791 12.36 -12.04 -18.69
C GLY A 791 11.29 -12.70 -17.78
N GLU A 792 11.09 -12.20 -16.57
CA GLU A 792 10.19 -12.79 -15.56
C GLU A 792 8.87 -12.03 -15.38
N GLY A 793 8.68 -10.93 -16.13
CA GLY A 793 7.53 -10.03 -16.02
C GLY A 793 7.98 -8.58 -15.98
N CYS A 794 7.02 -7.65 -15.98
CA CYS A 794 7.31 -6.23 -15.82
C CYS A 794 7.35 -5.88 -14.32
N VAL A 795 8.47 -5.31 -13.87
CA VAL A 795 8.68 -4.91 -12.48
C VAL A 795 8.77 -3.39 -12.39
N ALA A 796 7.86 -2.75 -11.66
CA ALA A 796 7.92 -1.33 -11.36
C ALA A 796 9.03 -1.02 -10.33
N PRO A 797 9.63 0.18 -10.33
CA PRO A 797 10.55 0.62 -9.30
C PRO A 797 9.78 1.00 -8.03
N THR A 798 9.18 0.03 -7.34
CA THR A 798 8.52 0.25 -6.04
C THR A 798 9.49 0.03 -4.90
N ALA A 799 9.18 0.58 -3.72
CA ALA A 799 9.93 0.38 -2.47
C ALA A 799 10.31 -1.08 -2.21
N VAL A 800 9.36 -2.00 -2.47
CA VAL A 800 9.59 -3.43 -2.32
C VAL A 800 10.52 -3.94 -3.42
N ALA A 801 10.26 -3.65 -4.69
CA ALA A 801 11.08 -4.13 -5.81
C ALA A 801 12.54 -3.64 -5.75
N VAL A 802 12.78 -2.43 -5.25
CA VAL A 802 14.14 -1.90 -5.04
C VAL A 802 14.76 -2.45 -3.77
N GLY A 803 13.99 -2.63 -2.69
CA GLY A 803 14.47 -3.22 -1.44
C GLY A 803 14.82 -4.71 -1.53
N THR A 804 14.09 -5.47 -2.35
CA THR A 804 14.35 -6.91 -2.59
C THR A 804 15.29 -7.18 -3.76
N GLY A 805 15.61 -6.17 -4.58
CA GLY A 805 16.51 -6.32 -5.72
C GLY A 805 15.85 -6.85 -7.00
N LEU A 806 14.52 -6.90 -7.06
CA LEU A 806 13.75 -7.43 -8.19
C LEU A 806 13.71 -6.50 -9.42
N TYR A 807 14.02 -5.20 -9.27
CA TYR A 807 14.05 -4.24 -10.37
C TYR A 807 15.32 -4.38 -11.25
N LEU A 808 15.57 -5.60 -11.74
CA LEU A 808 16.79 -5.96 -12.47
C LEU A 808 16.79 -5.46 -13.93
N PRO A 809 17.96 -5.12 -14.50
CA PRO A 809 19.28 -5.03 -13.87
C PRO A 809 19.55 -3.66 -13.24
N LEU A 810 18.59 -2.71 -13.29
CA LEU A 810 18.73 -1.34 -12.80
C LEU A 810 18.71 -1.21 -11.27
N CYS A 811 18.64 -2.33 -10.55
CA CYS A 811 18.80 -2.45 -9.12
C CYS A 811 19.83 -3.54 -8.83
N LYS A 812 20.89 -3.24 -8.08
CA LYS A 812 21.94 -4.22 -7.74
C LYS A 812 22.46 -4.05 -6.30
N PRO A 813 22.91 -5.13 -5.65
CA PRO A 813 23.49 -5.07 -4.33
C PRO A 813 24.90 -4.47 -4.34
N LEU A 814 25.20 -3.70 -3.29
CA LEU A 814 26.48 -3.09 -2.99
C LEU A 814 27.04 -3.66 -1.69
N PHE A 815 28.35 -3.87 -1.64
CA PHE A 815 29.02 -4.59 -0.58
C PHE A 815 30.20 -3.82 -0.01
N VAL A 816 30.47 -4.04 1.27
CA VAL A 816 31.75 -3.75 1.91
C VAL A 816 32.35 -5.08 2.37
N TYR A 817 33.55 -5.36 1.90
CA TYR A 817 34.32 -6.52 2.32
C TYR A 817 35.34 -6.13 3.38
N ALA A 818 35.62 -7.02 4.33
CA ALA A 818 36.63 -6.85 5.35
C ALA A 818 37.58 -8.04 5.39
N ARG A 819 38.88 -7.80 5.64
CA ARG A 819 39.82 -8.89 5.88
C ARG A 819 39.70 -9.38 7.34
N THR A 820 39.61 -10.68 7.54
CA THR A 820 39.28 -11.30 8.84
C THR A 820 40.35 -11.12 9.92
N ASP A 821 41.61 -10.92 9.56
CA ASP A 821 42.69 -10.46 10.46
C ASP A 821 42.52 -8.98 10.84
N ALA A 822 42.12 -8.13 9.89
CA ALA A 822 41.91 -6.70 10.12
C ALA A 822 40.79 -6.45 11.13
N LEU A 823 39.75 -7.28 11.15
CA LEU A 823 38.69 -7.25 12.17
C LEU A 823 39.19 -7.49 13.60
N ARG A 824 40.43 -7.97 13.81
CA ARG A 824 41.04 -8.06 15.15
C ARG A 824 41.57 -6.71 15.66
N ARG A 825 41.65 -5.68 14.81
CA ARG A 825 42.06 -4.32 15.21
C ARG A 825 40.86 -3.54 15.73
N PRO A 826 40.93 -2.94 16.94
CA PRO A 826 39.84 -2.18 17.52
C PRO A 826 39.25 -1.09 16.60
N ALA A 827 40.10 -0.34 15.89
CA ALA A 827 39.64 0.73 15.00
C ALA A 827 38.81 0.21 13.80
N THR A 828 39.28 -0.85 13.13
CA THR A 828 38.56 -1.48 12.01
C THR A 828 37.26 -2.12 12.50
N ALA A 829 37.28 -2.82 13.64
CA ALA A 829 36.10 -3.42 14.24
C ALA A 829 35.06 -2.38 14.67
N ALA A 830 35.50 -1.24 15.25
CA ALA A 830 34.61 -0.16 15.67
C ALA A 830 33.99 0.58 14.49
N PHE A 831 34.78 0.92 13.46
CA PHE A 831 34.27 1.58 12.27
C PHE A 831 33.26 0.71 11.52
N LEU A 832 33.59 -0.55 11.24
CA LEU A 832 32.68 -1.44 10.52
C LEU A 832 31.43 -1.79 11.35
N ARG A 833 31.55 -1.88 12.68
CA ARG A 833 30.38 -2.04 13.56
C ARG A 833 29.45 -0.84 13.44
N TYR A 834 29.98 0.38 13.57
CA TYR A 834 29.19 1.60 13.41
C TYR A 834 28.54 1.68 12.03
N PHE A 835 29.29 1.36 10.96
CA PHE A 835 28.78 1.34 9.59
C PHE A 835 27.60 0.36 9.48
N LEU A 836 27.74 -0.89 9.90
CA LEU A 836 26.67 -1.88 9.77
C LEU A 836 25.46 -1.54 10.67
N GLU A 837 25.67 -1.18 11.94
CA GLU A 837 24.60 -0.78 12.87
C GLU A 837 23.79 0.44 12.39
N ASN A 838 24.43 1.39 11.70
CA ASN A 838 23.79 2.59 11.17
C ASN A 838 23.56 2.51 9.65
N GLY A 839 23.75 1.33 9.04
CA GLY A 839 23.88 1.15 7.59
C GLY A 839 22.67 1.65 6.82
N ARG A 840 21.48 1.57 7.42
CA ARG A 840 20.24 2.11 6.85
C ARG A 840 20.26 3.61 6.68
N LYS A 841 20.66 4.34 7.74
CA LYS A 841 20.76 5.80 7.73
C LYS A 841 21.86 6.25 6.75
N ILE A 842 23.01 5.59 6.85
CA ILE A 842 24.19 5.86 6.01
C ILE A 842 23.86 5.67 4.53
N ALA A 843 23.20 4.57 4.14
CA ALA A 843 22.82 4.33 2.75
C ALA A 843 21.81 5.38 2.25
N PHE A 844 20.78 5.70 3.04
CA PHE A 844 19.79 6.71 2.67
C PHE A 844 20.40 8.11 2.49
N ASP A 845 21.22 8.56 3.46
CA ASP A 845 21.89 9.87 3.41
C ASP A 845 22.96 9.94 2.31
N ALA A 846 23.47 8.79 1.85
CA ALA A 846 24.35 8.67 0.69
C ALA A 846 23.61 8.58 -0.66
N HIS A 847 22.27 8.66 -0.67
CA HIS A 847 21.39 8.48 -1.85
C HIS A 847 21.33 7.06 -2.44
N TYR A 848 21.39 6.03 -1.58
CA TYR A 848 21.21 4.62 -1.94
C TYR A 848 20.01 4.00 -1.22
N VAL A 849 19.53 2.85 -1.71
CA VAL A 849 18.46 2.10 -1.07
C VAL A 849 19.05 1.26 0.08
N PRO A 850 18.68 1.50 1.35
CA PRO A 850 19.18 0.71 2.47
C PRO A 850 18.71 -0.75 2.45
N ARG A 851 19.46 -1.62 3.14
CA ARG A 851 19.07 -3.04 3.33
C ARG A 851 18.03 -3.22 4.44
N SER A 852 17.38 -4.38 4.46
CA SER A 852 16.42 -4.77 5.50
C SER A 852 17.09 -4.93 6.87
N ASP A 853 16.31 -4.85 7.95
CA ASP A 853 16.84 -5.10 9.29
C ASP A 853 17.33 -6.54 9.47
N ASP A 854 16.80 -7.51 8.71
CA ASP A 854 17.31 -8.87 8.70
C ASP A 854 18.74 -8.91 8.12
N THR A 855 18.97 -8.31 6.94
CA THR A 855 20.32 -8.23 6.35
C THR A 855 21.28 -7.43 7.24
N VAL A 856 20.82 -6.33 7.85
CA VAL A 856 21.62 -5.54 8.81
C VAL A 856 21.92 -6.34 10.07
N GLY A 857 20.93 -7.04 10.63
CA GLY A 857 21.09 -7.89 11.81
C GLY A 857 21.98 -9.09 11.57
N GLU A 858 21.88 -9.74 10.40
CA GLU A 858 22.78 -10.80 9.95
C GLU A 858 24.20 -10.28 9.78
N ASN A 859 24.38 -9.12 9.14
CA ASN A 859 25.67 -8.45 8.98
C ASN A 859 26.31 -8.13 10.35
N VAL A 860 25.56 -7.52 11.27
CA VAL A 860 26.04 -7.19 12.62
C VAL A 860 26.36 -8.47 13.40
N ALA A 861 25.47 -9.46 13.45
CA ALA A 861 25.71 -10.73 14.14
C ALA A 861 26.88 -11.53 13.55
N ARG A 862 27.11 -11.41 12.23
CA ARG A 862 28.30 -11.97 11.54
C ARG A 862 29.57 -11.23 11.96
N LEU A 863 29.52 -9.90 12.07
CA LEU A 863 30.64 -9.09 12.54
C LEU A 863 30.97 -9.36 14.02
N GLU A 864 29.97 -9.48 14.90
CA GLU A 864 30.17 -9.77 16.33
C GLU A 864 30.90 -11.11 16.56
N LYS A 865 30.50 -12.15 15.83
CA LYS A 865 31.19 -13.46 15.84
C LYS A 865 32.66 -13.34 15.43
N LEU A 866 32.97 -12.46 14.48
CA LEU A 866 34.34 -12.22 13.98
C LEU A 866 35.16 -11.27 14.87
N THR A 867 34.51 -10.40 15.63
CA THR A 867 35.14 -9.39 16.51
C THR A 867 35.10 -9.77 18.00
N THR A 868 34.70 -11.00 18.32
CA THR A 868 34.67 -11.52 19.70
C THR A 868 36.06 -11.45 20.35
N GLY A 869 36.15 -10.76 21.49
CA GLY A 869 37.39 -10.55 22.23
C GLY A 869 38.23 -9.34 21.78
N VAL A 870 37.77 -8.55 20.81
CA VAL A 870 38.42 -7.29 20.42
C VAL A 870 38.07 -6.19 21.43
N GLY A 871 39.10 -5.55 21.99
CA GLY A 871 38.95 -4.46 22.97
C GLY A 871 38.47 -3.13 22.36
N PRO A 872 38.20 -2.12 23.19
CA PRO A 872 37.85 -0.77 22.72
C PRO A 872 39.00 -0.12 21.95
N VAL A 873 38.68 0.90 21.15
CA VAL A 873 39.70 1.69 20.44
C VAL A 873 40.63 2.38 21.46
N PRO A 874 41.97 2.23 21.33
CA PRO A 874 42.92 2.95 22.18
C PRO A 874 42.74 4.47 22.04
N ALA A 875 42.70 5.15 23.19
CA ALA A 875 42.50 6.60 23.30
C ALA A 875 43.52 7.39 22.47
#